data_AF-A0A0F0ID42-F1
#
_entry.id   AF-A0A0F0ID42-F1
#
_cell.length_a   1.000
_cell.length_b   1.000
_cell.length_c   1.000
_cell.angle_alpha   90.00
_cell.angle_beta   90.00
_cell.angle_gamma   90.00
#
_symmetry.space_group_name_H-M   'P 1'
#
loop_
_entity.id
_entity.type
_entity.pdbx_description
1 polymer ?
#
loop_
_entity_poly.entity_id
_entity_poly.type
_entity_poly.pdbx_seq_one_letter_code
_entity_poly.pdbx_strand_id
1 'polypeptide(L)'
;MDGTKDSRTDHIEQYVVENPKDQDLRSVPTALLDWSPEERRQREKALVRKIDTRLLIIMLVMYILNYLDRNNIAAAKLAGLQDDLNLKGEEYQICVSILFVGYLLMQVPSNMILNKFGKPSIYLPGCMVVWGIISCLTAVTKDFGGLLAVRFFLGFVEAAYFPGCLYLLSAWYTRKELVKRTALLYAGSLISGAFSGLISAGITSGLNGARGIAAWRWLFIIEGSLTIFVALFAFFIVPDLPRTTPWLSNDEKVLAAWRLEEDIGEDDWVDSEHQSLFHGAKLAILDPKAWLLLGVIYGCTSSGAVTTFFPSVMAGLGKDNIDTLLLTTPPYLIGTIIVLIHAWDADRTGERYLHLCLPPIFAIASFILYMAGNNFAARYVAMCIMLGSIYASYVVALGYISNILPRPAAKRAAALAFINALSNVAQIYTPYLYPDSAAPRYITAFSVNIGMCSMTIIFSTVLRIYLGRLNKKLDQEEDYPEPRKGPDLPPTYDRKPNPALRGVILSVGAWLLDWLWFLPQIIWSNAGFGSLRTIRSHLDYIEPRYDPTVAPLKDNSEDNTDDSVVDKVSAPPVKYPTKYYSVADYHELYKSGELTPIAVVKGLLPLIRRDLSTPGKHSIAFVDSRVDLVLAAAEESTRRYKEGRPLGLFDGVPAAVKDEFDLDGYRTNMGSLNDYTLEPKSDDPSITNWCIRQLEKAGAIVVGKVSMHEFGLDTTGNNIHYGTPPNPYHPDYYTGGSSSGCAYAVSTGLVPIALGTDGGGSVRIPSSFCSVVGLKPTHNRLSHYPSVNYASTTSVIGPLAADIRSLAEAYHIFATPGPDTPFPAPGPLSLSPSTRGKKILGIPEIWFSRATPDVQRLCRSLLDKLVTEKDYALVPIDIPFLVEGQTAHAMTILADGAALLPDTTNITAPNRILLTLGRTTPATDYLLAQKLRRLLMQHLAALWEEFPGMIIVTPTTACAGWPVVSKSELKWGLSDGDRTLKAMEYVWLANFTGIPAISVPAGYADPEGKHSTEGTVPVGLMGNGEWGSEEQLLQWGLEAEELGADLRERPPIWEDVIQRAKWVGSSSGSQETA
;
A
#
# COMPACT_ATOMS: atom_id res chain seq x y z
N MET A 1 -13.21 -32.50 -59.48
CA MET A 1 -14.42 -31.66 -59.58
C MET A 1 -15.10 -31.73 -58.24
N ASP A 2 -14.84 -30.70 -57.44
CA ASP A 2 -15.30 -30.49 -56.07
C ASP A 2 -16.76 -30.05 -56.00
N GLY A 3 -17.39 -30.24 -54.84
CA GLY A 3 -18.57 -29.47 -54.46
C GLY A 3 -19.52 -30.16 -53.49
N THR A 4 -19.07 -30.37 -52.25
CA THR A 4 -19.90 -30.72 -51.08
C THR A 4 -20.95 -29.63 -50.81
N LYS A 5 -22.22 -30.04 -50.66
CA LYS A 5 -23.30 -29.22 -50.09
C LYS A 5 -23.43 -29.56 -48.61
N ASP A 6 -23.20 -28.56 -47.79
CA ASP A 6 -23.39 -28.56 -46.34
C ASP A 6 -24.86 -28.25 -46.03
N SER A 7 -25.48 -29.09 -45.19
CA SER A 7 -26.79 -28.83 -44.58
C SER A 7 -26.81 -29.43 -43.19
N ARG A 8 -26.46 -28.64 -42.18
CA ARG A 8 -26.78 -28.90 -40.78
C ARG A 8 -27.61 -27.74 -40.24
N THR A 9 -28.91 -27.97 -40.17
CA THR A 9 -29.78 -27.41 -39.13
C THR A 9 -29.43 -28.12 -37.83
N ASP A 10 -28.69 -27.45 -36.95
CA ASP A 10 -28.52 -27.88 -35.56
C ASP A 10 -29.29 -26.94 -34.64
N HIS A 11 -30.14 -27.56 -33.83
CA HIS A 11 -30.85 -26.98 -32.71
C HIS A 11 -29.84 -26.40 -31.71
N ILE A 12 -29.95 -25.11 -31.39
CA ILE A 12 -29.24 -24.51 -30.26
C ILE A 12 -30.15 -24.64 -29.03
N GLU A 13 -29.83 -25.59 -28.16
CA GLU A 13 -30.32 -25.65 -26.79
C GLU A 13 -29.88 -24.40 -26.03
N GLN A 14 -30.84 -23.71 -25.40
CA GLN A 14 -30.57 -22.78 -24.32
C GLN A 14 -29.95 -23.55 -23.14
N TYR A 15 -28.64 -23.40 -22.94
CA TYR A 15 -28.05 -23.71 -21.64
C TYR A 15 -28.42 -22.59 -20.67
N VAL A 16 -29.43 -22.86 -19.85
CA VAL A 16 -29.68 -22.13 -18.61
C VAL A 16 -28.63 -22.58 -17.60
N VAL A 17 -27.70 -21.68 -17.25
CA VAL A 17 -26.82 -21.85 -16.08
C VAL A 17 -27.54 -21.25 -14.88
N GLU A 18 -28.16 -22.08 -14.06
CA GLU A 18 -28.64 -21.72 -12.73
C GLU A 18 -27.50 -21.85 -11.72
N ASN A 19 -26.78 -20.75 -11.47
CA ASN A 19 -26.10 -20.52 -10.18
C ASN A 19 -25.83 -19.01 -9.95
N PRO A 20 -26.49 -18.32 -8.99
CA PRO A 20 -26.40 -16.86 -8.84
C PRO A 20 -25.11 -16.32 -8.18
N LYS A 21 -24.01 -17.08 -8.13
CA LYS A 21 -22.78 -16.69 -7.41
C LYS A 21 -21.49 -16.72 -8.24
N ASP A 22 -21.56 -16.94 -9.55
CA ASP A 22 -20.39 -17.01 -10.46
C ASP A 22 -20.38 -15.90 -11.54
N GLN A 23 -20.88 -14.69 -11.26
CA GLN A 23 -21.10 -13.67 -12.30
C GLN A 23 -19.91 -12.76 -12.67
N ASP A 24 -18.70 -12.96 -12.13
CA ASP A 24 -17.62 -11.95 -12.28
C ASP A 24 -16.39 -12.34 -13.13
N LEU A 25 -16.52 -13.34 -14.01
CA LEU A 25 -15.60 -13.50 -15.14
C LEU A 25 -16.34 -13.13 -16.43
N ARG A 26 -16.27 -11.85 -16.81
CA ARG A 26 -16.86 -11.35 -18.05
C ARG A 26 -16.25 -12.11 -19.24
N SER A 27 -17.06 -12.95 -19.87
CA SER A 27 -16.66 -13.67 -21.06
C SER A 27 -16.43 -12.66 -22.18
N VAL A 28 -15.22 -12.68 -22.76
CA VAL A 28 -14.88 -11.88 -23.94
C VAL A 28 -15.92 -12.16 -25.03
N PRO A 29 -16.54 -11.14 -25.65
CA PRO A 29 -17.53 -11.32 -26.70
C PRO A 29 -17.04 -12.28 -27.78
N THR A 30 -17.90 -13.16 -28.29
CA THR A 30 -17.53 -14.27 -29.19
C THR A 30 -16.77 -13.80 -30.44
N ALA A 31 -17.09 -12.59 -30.95
CA ALA A 31 -16.42 -11.97 -32.09
C ALA A 31 -14.96 -11.53 -31.83
N LEU A 32 -14.53 -11.48 -30.56
CA LEU A 32 -13.19 -11.07 -30.13
C LEU A 32 -12.33 -12.26 -29.68
N LEU A 33 -12.90 -13.45 -29.52
CA LEU A 33 -12.21 -14.67 -29.07
C LEU A 33 -11.20 -15.20 -30.11
N ASP A 34 -11.43 -14.91 -31.39
CA ASP A 34 -10.60 -15.39 -32.51
C ASP A 34 -9.29 -14.60 -32.69
N TRP A 35 -9.09 -13.51 -31.95
CA TRP A 35 -7.91 -12.65 -32.10
C TRP A 35 -6.89 -12.91 -30.99
N SER A 36 -5.63 -13.06 -31.37
CA SER A 36 -4.55 -13.04 -30.39
C SER A 36 -4.48 -11.67 -29.67
N PRO A 37 -3.93 -11.61 -28.44
CA PRO A 37 -3.79 -10.34 -27.71
C PRO A 37 -3.03 -9.26 -28.49
N GLU A 38 -2.06 -9.64 -29.31
CA GLU A 38 -1.30 -8.68 -30.13
C GLU A 38 -2.12 -8.15 -31.32
N GLU A 39 -2.85 -9.03 -32.02
CA GLU A 39 -3.75 -8.62 -33.10
C GLU A 39 -4.87 -7.70 -32.60
N ARG A 40 -5.42 -8.01 -31.42
CA ARG A 40 -6.42 -7.16 -30.75
C ARG A 40 -5.88 -5.75 -30.51
N ARG A 41 -4.65 -5.62 -29.98
CA ARG A 41 -3.99 -4.31 -29.76
C ARG A 41 -3.75 -3.54 -31.05
N GLN A 42 -3.38 -4.21 -32.14
CA GLN A 42 -3.18 -3.55 -33.43
C GLN A 42 -4.49 -3.05 -34.03
N ARG A 43 -5.56 -3.86 -33.96
CA ARG A 43 -6.91 -3.48 -34.41
C ARG A 43 -7.48 -2.34 -33.59
N GLU A 44 -7.24 -2.33 -32.28
CA GLU A 44 -7.64 -1.22 -31.41
C GLU A 44 -6.95 0.09 -31.81
N LYS A 45 -5.62 0.08 -32.06
CA LYS A 45 -4.89 1.26 -32.54
C LYS A 45 -5.44 1.76 -33.88
N ALA A 46 -5.79 0.86 -34.80
CA ALA A 46 -6.38 1.22 -36.08
C ALA A 46 -7.78 1.85 -35.90
N LEU A 47 -8.61 1.26 -35.02
CA LEU A 47 -9.93 1.78 -34.67
C LEU A 47 -9.84 3.20 -34.08
N VAL A 48 -8.95 3.44 -33.11
CA VAL A 48 -8.76 4.76 -32.50
C VAL A 48 -8.34 5.81 -33.53
N ARG A 49 -7.44 5.49 -34.46
CA ARG A 49 -7.07 6.41 -35.55
C ARG A 49 -8.25 6.75 -36.45
N LYS A 50 -9.12 5.77 -36.71
CA LYS A 50 -10.36 5.93 -37.50
C LYS A 50 -11.34 6.86 -36.79
N ILE A 51 -11.50 6.69 -35.47
CA ILE A 51 -12.31 7.57 -34.61
C ILE A 51 -11.71 8.98 -34.59
N ASP A 52 -10.42 9.14 -34.32
CA ASP A 52 -9.73 10.44 -34.26
C ASP A 52 -9.90 11.21 -35.59
N THR A 53 -9.73 10.55 -36.74
CA THR A 53 -9.85 11.21 -38.05
C THR A 53 -11.27 11.68 -38.35
N ARG A 54 -12.29 10.94 -37.88
CA ARG A 54 -13.70 11.27 -38.17
C ARG A 54 -14.31 12.20 -37.14
N LEU A 55 -14.19 11.88 -35.86
CA LEU A 55 -14.83 12.58 -34.74
C LEU A 55 -14.06 13.84 -34.34
N LEU A 56 -12.76 13.71 -34.08
CA LEU A 56 -12.00 14.77 -33.44
C LEU A 56 -11.74 15.96 -34.39
N ILE A 57 -11.50 15.70 -35.67
CA ILE A 57 -11.29 16.75 -36.68
C ILE A 57 -12.55 17.61 -36.86
N ILE A 58 -13.72 16.98 -37.06
CA ILE A 58 -14.96 17.75 -37.27
C ILE A 58 -15.35 18.51 -36.01
N MET A 59 -15.19 17.91 -34.83
CA MET A 59 -15.43 18.57 -33.56
C MET A 59 -14.51 19.78 -33.36
N LEU A 60 -13.23 19.66 -33.72
CA LEU A 60 -12.29 20.77 -33.66
C LEU A 60 -12.72 21.93 -34.57
N VAL A 61 -13.11 21.65 -35.82
CA VAL A 61 -13.57 22.67 -36.78
C VAL A 61 -14.84 23.36 -36.28
N MET A 62 -15.82 22.59 -35.83
CA MET A 62 -17.07 23.12 -35.28
C MET A 62 -16.82 23.95 -34.01
N TYR A 63 -15.87 23.57 -33.15
CA TYR A 63 -15.50 24.35 -31.96
C TYR A 63 -14.71 25.62 -32.28
N ILE A 64 -13.89 25.61 -33.34
CA ILE A 64 -13.25 26.83 -33.87
C ILE A 64 -14.33 27.83 -34.30
N LEU A 65 -15.31 27.37 -35.09
CA LEU A 65 -16.44 28.19 -35.50
C LEU A 65 -17.23 28.70 -34.28
N ASN A 66 -17.43 27.84 -33.27
CA ASN A 66 -18.09 28.25 -32.01
C ASN A 66 -17.44 29.45 -31.35
N TYR A 67 -16.11 29.45 -31.25
CA TYR A 67 -15.41 30.58 -30.67
C TYR A 67 -15.26 31.77 -31.62
N LEU A 68 -15.38 31.58 -32.95
CA LEU A 68 -15.31 32.67 -33.92
C LEU A 68 -16.52 33.58 -33.70
N ASP A 69 -17.73 33.01 -33.79
CA ASP A 69 -18.99 33.69 -33.52
C ASP A 69 -19.06 34.30 -32.10
N ARG A 70 -18.51 33.61 -31.08
CA ARG A 70 -18.47 34.13 -29.71
C ARG A 70 -17.56 35.35 -29.57
N ASN A 71 -16.37 35.32 -30.17
CA ASN A 71 -15.38 36.39 -30.10
C ASN A 71 -15.73 37.58 -31.03
N ASN A 72 -16.61 37.39 -32.01
CA ASN A 72 -16.98 38.43 -32.97
C ASN A 72 -17.51 39.71 -32.34
N ILE A 73 -18.22 39.66 -31.21
CA ILE A 73 -18.69 40.90 -30.57
C ILE A 73 -17.54 41.83 -30.14
N ALA A 74 -16.38 41.26 -29.82
CA ALA A 74 -15.21 41.99 -29.37
C ALA A 74 -14.54 42.70 -30.54
N ALA A 75 -14.43 42.01 -31.68
CA ALA A 75 -13.93 42.59 -32.92
C ALA A 75 -14.94 43.61 -33.51
N ALA A 76 -16.23 43.31 -33.45
CA ALA A 76 -17.31 44.18 -33.90
C ALA A 76 -17.33 45.53 -33.17
N LYS A 77 -16.96 45.54 -31.87
CA LYS A 77 -16.78 46.79 -31.10
C LYS A 77 -15.75 47.72 -31.77
N LEU A 78 -14.58 47.19 -32.17
CA LEU A 78 -13.56 47.97 -32.91
C LEU A 78 -13.98 48.31 -34.34
N ALA A 79 -14.93 47.57 -34.91
CA ALA A 79 -15.50 47.83 -36.23
C ALA A 79 -16.73 48.77 -36.22
N GLY A 80 -17.00 49.46 -35.10
CA GLY A 80 -18.01 50.52 -34.99
C GLY A 80 -19.40 50.10 -34.51
N LEU A 81 -19.55 48.89 -33.93
CA LEU A 81 -20.85 48.39 -33.45
C LEU A 81 -21.50 49.29 -32.38
N GLN A 82 -20.72 49.77 -31.40
CA GLN A 82 -21.24 50.61 -30.32
C GLN A 82 -21.78 51.94 -30.85
N ASP A 83 -21.05 52.55 -31.80
CA ASP A 83 -21.43 53.82 -32.41
C ASP A 83 -22.66 53.66 -33.33
N ASP A 84 -22.71 52.60 -34.15
CA ASP A 84 -23.82 52.34 -35.09
C ASP A 84 -25.16 52.06 -34.36
N LEU A 85 -25.11 51.43 -33.19
CA LEU A 85 -26.29 51.10 -32.38
C LEU A 85 -26.57 52.12 -31.26
N ASN A 86 -25.73 53.16 -31.13
CA ASN A 86 -25.82 54.20 -30.10
C ASN A 86 -25.90 53.63 -28.67
N LEU A 87 -25.06 52.63 -28.37
CA LEU A 87 -25.03 51.98 -27.05
C LEU A 87 -24.42 52.91 -26.00
N LYS A 88 -25.07 53.05 -24.85
CA LYS A 88 -24.68 53.97 -23.77
C LYS A 88 -24.36 53.24 -22.47
N GLY A 89 -23.44 53.82 -21.69
CA GLY A 89 -23.08 53.32 -20.36
C GLY A 89 -22.63 51.86 -20.40
N GLU A 90 -23.37 50.99 -19.72
CA GLU A 90 -23.04 49.55 -19.56
C GLU A 90 -23.78 48.65 -20.58
N GLU A 91 -24.53 49.21 -21.53
CA GLU A 91 -25.35 48.45 -22.49
C GLU A 91 -24.55 47.42 -23.31
N TYR A 92 -23.30 47.73 -23.67
CA TYR A 92 -22.43 46.76 -24.35
C TYR A 92 -22.08 45.58 -23.44
N GLN A 93 -21.70 45.85 -22.19
CA GLN A 93 -21.36 44.82 -21.21
C GLN A 93 -22.57 43.92 -20.93
N ILE A 94 -23.77 44.49 -20.80
CA ILE A 94 -25.02 43.72 -20.64
C ILE A 94 -25.23 42.78 -21.84
N CYS A 95 -25.02 43.24 -23.07
CA CYS A 95 -25.12 42.42 -24.29
C CYS A 95 -24.07 41.30 -24.40
N VAL A 96 -22.92 41.45 -23.74
CA VAL A 96 -21.92 40.37 -23.61
C VAL A 96 -22.36 39.37 -22.53
N SER A 97 -22.79 39.85 -21.37
CA SER A 97 -23.19 39.01 -20.22
C SER A 97 -24.44 38.17 -20.48
N ILE A 98 -25.45 38.73 -21.17
CA ILE A 98 -26.76 38.07 -21.35
C ILE A 98 -26.66 36.74 -22.12
N LEU A 99 -25.65 36.60 -22.98
CA LEU A 99 -25.36 35.35 -23.68
C LEU A 99 -25.13 34.22 -22.68
N PHE A 100 -24.35 34.47 -21.63
CA PHE A 100 -24.05 33.45 -20.62
C PHE A 100 -25.23 33.15 -19.71
N VAL A 101 -26.18 34.08 -19.53
CA VAL A 101 -27.46 33.79 -18.86
C VAL A 101 -28.26 32.77 -19.67
N GLY A 102 -28.42 33.00 -20.98
CA GLY A 102 -29.06 32.03 -21.88
C GLY A 102 -28.33 30.68 -21.91
N TYR A 103 -27.00 30.73 -21.95
CA TYR A 103 -26.13 29.55 -21.94
C TYR A 103 -26.36 28.68 -20.70
N LEU A 104 -26.29 29.26 -19.49
CA LEU A 104 -26.46 28.52 -18.24
C LEU A 104 -27.85 27.90 -18.08
N LEU A 105 -28.89 28.59 -18.55
CA LEU A 105 -30.27 28.09 -18.49
C LEU A 105 -30.46 26.83 -19.33
N MET A 106 -29.83 26.75 -20.51
CA MET A 106 -30.04 25.67 -21.46
C MET A 106 -28.96 24.58 -21.42
N GLN A 107 -27.83 24.80 -20.75
CA GLN A 107 -26.70 23.89 -20.72
C GLN A 107 -27.06 22.49 -20.18
N VAL A 108 -27.73 22.44 -19.03
CA VAL A 108 -28.15 21.17 -18.40
C VAL A 108 -29.34 20.55 -19.15
N PRO A 109 -30.44 21.28 -19.44
CA PRO A 109 -31.57 20.71 -20.19
C PRO A 109 -31.17 20.17 -21.58
N SER A 110 -30.34 20.90 -22.32
CA SER A 110 -29.90 20.47 -23.65
C SER A 110 -29.10 19.17 -23.60
N ASN A 111 -28.20 19.01 -22.64
CA ASN A 111 -27.42 17.78 -22.53
C ASN A 111 -28.28 16.57 -22.14
N MET A 112 -29.33 16.78 -21.34
CA MET A 112 -30.33 15.74 -21.06
C MET A 112 -31.11 15.36 -22.32
N ILE A 113 -31.47 16.34 -23.16
CA ILE A 113 -32.13 16.10 -24.45
C ILE A 113 -31.21 15.29 -25.37
N LEU A 114 -29.93 15.67 -25.49
CA LEU A 114 -28.94 14.94 -26.28
C LEU A 114 -28.83 13.47 -25.86
N ASN A 115 -28.71 13.22 -24.55
CA ASN A 115 -28.62 11.87 -24.02
C ASN A 115 -29.88 11.04 -24.34
N LYS A 116 -31.08 11.62 -24.13
CA LYS A 116 -32.35 10.95 -24.43
C LYS A 116 -32.57 10.72 -25.93
N PHE A 117 -32.12 11.66 -26.76
CA PHE A 117 -32.29 11.61 -28.20
C PHE A 117 -31.35 10.60 -28.86
N GLY A 118 -30.18 10.32 -28.26
CA GLY A 118 -29.27 9.24 -28.66
C GLY A 118 -28.63 9.38 -30.04
N LYS A 119 -28.84 10.51 -30.73
CA LYS A 119 -28.32 10.80 -32.07
C LYS A 119 -27.52 12.11 -32.11
N PRO A 120 -26.26 12.10 -31.62
CA PRO A 120 -25.36 13.26 -31.68
C PRO A 120 -25.15 13.81 -33.10
N SER A 121 -25.17 12.93 -34.11
CA SER A 121 -25.00 13.29 -35.53
C SER A 121 -26.06 14.27 -36.06
N ILE A 122 -27.24 14.29 -35.44
CA ILE A 122 -28.35 15.18 -35.83
C ILE A 122 -28.45 16.36 -34.86
N TYR A 123 -28.35 16.09 -33.55
CA TYR A 123 -28.60 17.10 -32.53
C TYR A 123 -27.56 18.22 -32.53
N LEU A 124 -26.26 17.87 -32.53
CA LEU A 124 -25.19 18.88 -32.45
C LEU A 124 -25.13 19.74 -33.71
N PRO A 125 -25.14 19.19 -34.94
CA PRO A 125 -25.20 20.00 -36.15
C PRO A 125 -26.51 20.79 -36.28
N GLY A 126 -27.64 20.24 -35.85
CA GLY A 126 -28.93 20.95 -35.84
C GLY A 126 -28.90 22.21 -34.97
N CYS A 127 -28.36 22.10 -33.75
CA CYS A 127 -28.14 23.27 -32.90
C CYS A 127 -27.18 24.27 -33.57
N MET A 128 -26.13 23.78 -34.22
CA MET A 128 -25.15 24.62 -34.91
C MET A 128 -25.75 25.40 -36.10
N VAL A 129 -26.68 24.82 -36.86
CA VAL A 129 -27.41 25.53 -37.93
C VAL A 129 -28.27 26.66 -37.35
N VAL A 130 -29.08 26.36 -36.32
CA VAL A 130 -29.94 27.37 -35.67
C VAL A 130 -29.09 28.50 -35.09
N TRP A 131 -27.99 28.13 -34.44
CA TRP A 131 -27.04 29.07 -33.89
C TRP A 131 -26.38 29.97 -34.96
N GLY A 132 -25.93 29.41 -36.09
CA GLY A 132 -25.39 30.19 -37.20
C GLY A 132 -26.41 31.15 -37.83
N ILE A 133 -27.69 30.75 -37.90
CA ILE A 133 -28.79 31.64 -38.34
C ILE A 133 -28.95 32.81 -37.38
N ILE A 134 -28.96 32.55 -36.06
CA ILE A 134 -29.06 33.59 -35.04
C ILE A 134 -27.84 34.52 -35.09
N SER A 135 -26.64 33.99 -35.32
CA SER A 135 -25.42 34.80 -35.51
C SER A 135 -25.59 35.79 -36.67
N CYS A 136 -26.03 35.32 -37.86
CA CYS A 136 -26.33 36.18 -39.01
C CYS A 136 -27.39 37.26 -38.70
N LEU A 137 -28.43 36.93 -37.90
CA LEU A 137 -29.48 37.88 -37.52
C LEU A 137 -28.96 39.05 -36.66
N THR A 138 -27.80 38.89 -35.99
CA THR A 138 -27.12 39.97 -35.26
C THR A 138 -26.86 41.18 -36.17
N ALA A 139 -26.53 40.94 -37.43
CA ALA A 139 -26.25 41.98 -38.41
C ALA A 139 -27.46 42.86 -38.78
N VAL A 140 -28.69 42.46 -38.41
CA VAL A 140 -29.93 43.18 -38.73
C VAL A 140 -30.38 44.08 -37.56
N THR A 141 -29.78 43.93 -36.38
CA THR A 141 -30.12 44.70 -35.19
C THR A 141 -29.87 46.20 -35.40
N LYS A 142 -30.67 47.04 -34.71
CA LYS A 142 -30.68 48.51 -34.88
C LYS A 142 -30.58 49.28 -33.57
N ASP A 143 -30.73 48.61 -32.43
CA ASP A 143 -30.71 49.21 -31.10
C ASP A 143 -30.25 48.18 -30.05
N PHE A 144 -30.13 48.64 -28.81
CA PHE A 144 -29.79 47.81 -27.64
C PHE A 144 -30.73 46.61 -27.47
N GLY A 145 -32.05 46.81 -27.58
CA GLY A 145 -33.04 45.75 -27.35
C GLY A 145 -32.93 44.60 -28.34
N GLY A 146 -32.73 44.92 -29.62
CA GLY A 146 -32.52 43.93 -30.68
C GLY A 146 -31.23 43.14 -30.48
N LEU A 147 -30.12 43.81 -30.13
CA LEU A 147 -28.86 43.14 -29.84
C LEU A 147 -28.97 42.24 -28.59
N LEU A 148 -29.61 42.72 -27.52
CA LEU A 148 -29.82 41.97 -26.29
C LEU A 148 -30.60 40.66 -26.53
N ALA A 149 -31.71 40.74 -27.28
CA ALA A 149 -32.55 39.58 -27.58
C ALA A 149 -31.79 38.52 -28.40
N VAL A 150 -31.10 38.92 -29.47
CA VAL A 150 -30.33 38.00 -30.32
C VAL A 150 -29.23 37.32 -29.50
N ARG A 151 -28.53 38.07 -28.63
CA ARG A 151 -27.44 37.53 -27.79
C ARG A 151 -27.93 36.53 -26.75
N PHE A 152 -29.09 36.76 -26.14
CA PHE A 152 -29.73 35.79 -25.24
C PHE A 152 -30.04 34.47 -25.95
N PHE A 153 -30.74 34.53 -27.09
CA PHE A 153 -31.12 33.33 -27.85
C PHE A 153 -29.90 32.62 -28.45
N LEU A 154 -28.87 33.36 -28.85
CA LEU A 154 -27.60 32.80 -29.29
C LEU A 154 -26.99 31.93 -28.19
N GLY A 155 -26.86 32.48 -26.97
CA GLY A 155 -26.35 31.75 -25.81
C GLY A 155 -27.22 30.54 -25.45
N PHE A 156 -28.54 30.68 -25.52
CA PHE A 156 -29.49 29.60 -25.27
C PHE A 156 -29.27 28.40 -26.21
N VAL A 157 -29.02 28.65 -27.50
CA VAL A 157 -28.78 27.57 -28.48
C VAL A 157 -27.36 27.03 -28.41
N GLU A 158 -26.36 27.89 -28.19
CA GLU A 158 -24.94 27.48 -28.04
C GLU A 158 -24.69 26.52 -26.88
N ALA A 159 -25.55 26.57 -25.85
CA ALA A 159 -25.42 25.78 -24.62
C ALA A 159 -25.31 24.27 -24.87
N ALA A 160 -25.88 23.79 -25.98
CA ALA A 160 -25.86 22.40 -26.39
C ALA A 160 -24.48 21.86 -26.76
N TYR A 161 -23.62 22.74 -27.28
CA TYR A 161 -22.50 22.30 -28.10
C TYR A 161 -21.33 21.76 -27.26
N PHE A 162 -20.75 22.60 -26.38
CA PHE A 162 -19.54 22.21 -25.63
C PHE A 162 -19.75 21.03 -24.66
N PRO A 163 -20.81 21.00 -23.81
CA PRO A 163 -21.11 19.83 -22.99
C PRO A 163 -21.40 18.58 -23.83
N GLY A 164 -22.12 18.74 -24.94
CA GLY A 164 -22.42 17.64 -25.85
C GLY A 164 -21.18 17.06 -26.52
N CYS A 165 -20.19 17.90 -26.82
CA CYS A 165 -18.88 17.48 -27.30
C CYS A 165 -18.12 16.67 -26.24
N LEU A 166 -18.09 17.13 -24.98
CA LEU A 166 -17.45 16.38 -23.90
C LEU A 166 -18.13 15.03 -23.66
N TYR A 167 -19.46 15.00 -23.72
CA TYR A 167 -20.24 13.75 -23.65
C TYR A 167 -19.85 12.81 -24.79
N LEU A 168 -19.81 13.30 -26.03
CA LEU A 168 -19.46 12.48 -27.20
C LEU A 168 -18.01 11.94 -27.12
N LEU A 169 -17.05 12.75 -26.65
CA LEU A 169 -15.69 12.26 -26.41
C LEU A 169 -15.67 11.18 -25.31
N SER A 170 -16.41 11.36 -24.23
CA SER A 170 -16.48 10.36 -23.14
C SER A 170 -17.11 9.04 -23.60
N ALA A 171 -18.02 9.09 -24.59
CA ALA A 171 -18.66 7.90 -25.15
C ALA A 171 -17.76 7.13 -26.14
N TRP A 172 -16.64 7.72 -26.58
CA TRP A 172 -15.78 7.14 -27.61
C TRP A 172 -14.35 6.82 -27.14
N TYR A 173 -13.87 7.42 -26.06
CA TYR A 173 -12.47 7.33 -25.61
C TYR A 173 -12.33 6.81 -24.18
N THR A 174 -11.28 6.02 -23.93
CA THR A 174 -10.92 5.53 -22.58
C THR A 174 -10.38 6.66 -21.69
N ARG A 175 -10.27 6.42 -20.37
CA ARG A 175 -9.76 7.43 -19.42
C ARG A 175 -8.36 7.93 -19.77
N LYS A 176 -7.49 7.03 -20.24
CA LYS A 176 -6.12 7.36 -20.69
C LYS A 176 -6.10 8.19 -21.97
N GLU A 177 -7.14 8.09 -22.79
CA GLU A 177 -7.22 8.77 -24.09
C GLU A 177 -7.89 10.14 -24.00
N LEU A 178 -8.85 10.31 -23.07
CA LEU A 178 -9.80 11.42 -23.04
C LEU A 178 -9.16 12.80 -22.82
N VAL A 179 -8.15 12.91 -21.95
CA VAL A 179 -7.51 14.18 -21.58
C VAL A 179 -6.87 14.85 -22.80
N LYS A 180 -6.05 14.10 -23.53
CA LYS A 180 -5.39 14.57 -24.75
C LYS A 180 -6.38 15.06 -25.82
N ARG A 181 -7.50 14.35 -26.02
CA ARG A 181 -8.53 14.77 -27.00
C ARG A 181 -9.29 16.01 -26.55
N THR A 182 -9.57 16.10 -25.24
CA THR A 182 -10.20 17.28 -24.65
C THR A 182 -9.30 18.51 -24.81
N ALA A 183 -7.99 18.36 -24.61
CA ALA A 183 -7.00 19.41 -24.84
C ALA A 183 -6.96 19.85 -26.31
N LEU A 184 -6.98 18.89 -27.25
CA LEU A 184 -6.99 19.23 -28.68
C LEU A 184 -8.27 19.95 -29.07
N LEU A 185 -9.44 19.51 -28.59
CA LEU A 185 -10.70 20.22 -28.80
C LEU A 185 -10.60 21.65 -28.28
N TYR A 186 -10.11 21.84 -27.06
CA TYR A 186 -10.06 23.16 -26.44
C TYR A 186 -9.05 24.10 -27.11
N ALA A 187 -7.96 23.58 -27.68
CA ALA A 187 -7.03 24.34 -28.50
C ALA A 187 -7.73 25.05 -29.69
N GLY A 188 -8.85 24.51 -30.17
CA GLY A 188 -9.70 25.16 -31.17
C GLY A 188 -10.19 26.55 -30.77
N SER A 189 -10.45 26.80 -29.48
CA SER A 189 -10.85 28.14 -28.99
C SER A 189 -9.75 29.19 -29.16
N LEU A 190 -8.50 28.80 -28.94
CA LEU A 190 -7.34 29.69 -29.08
C LEU A 190 -7.00 29.92 -30.57
N ILE A 191 -7.04 28.86 -31.36
CA ILE A 191 -6.88 28.94 -32.83
C ILE A 191 -7.94 29.88 -33.41
N SER A 192 -9.18 29.75 -32.96
CA SER A 192 -10.28 30.63 -33.34
C SER A 192 -9.99 32.10 -33.06
N GLY A 193 -9.49 32.44 -31.86
CA GLY A 193 -9.08 33.81 -31.53
C GLY A 193 -8.02 34.37 -32.49
N ALA A 194 -7.04 33.55 -32.90
CA ALA A 194 -6.00 33.95 -33.85
C ALA A 194 -6.57 34.31 -35.23
N PHE A 195 -7.48 33.48 -35.75
CA PHE A 195 -8.10 33.68 -37.05
C PHE A 195 -9.21 34.75 -37.04
N SER A 196 -9.96 34.89 -35.94
CA SER A 196 -10.99 35.92 -35.77
C SER A 196 -10.40 37.32 -35.97
N GLY A 197 -9.23 37.60 -35.38
CA GLY A 197 -8.52 38.86 -35.57
C GLY A 197 -8.14 39.12 -37.04
N LEU A 198 -7.60 38.12 -37.74
CA LEU A 198 -7.23 38.22 -39.16
C LEU A 198 -8.43 38.45 -40.07
N ILE A 199 -9.50 37.65 -39.88
CA ILE A 199 -10.74 37.75 -40.64
C ILE A 199 -11.37 39.13 -40.41
N SER A 200 -11.42 39.57 -39.15
CA SER A 200 -11.98 40.86 -38.78
C SER A 200 -11.19 42.03 -39.36
N ALA A 201 -9.86 41.96 -39.35
CA ALA A 201 -9.01 42.98 -39.97
C ALA A 201 -9.29 43.10 -41.47
N GLY A 202 -9.36 41.98 -42.19
CA GLY A 202 -9.64 41.96 -43.63
C GLY A 202 -11.04 42.46 -43.99
N ILE A 203 -12.06 42.10 -43.22
CA ILE A 203 -13.43 42.60 -43.41
C ILE A 203 -13.51 44.09 -43.11
N THR A 204 -12.87 44.55 -42.01
CA THR A 204 -12.87 45.96 -41.61
C THR A 204 -12.15 46.85 -42.62
N SER A 205 -11.04 46.38 -43.20
CA SER A 205 -10.30 47.13 -44.21
C SER A 205 -10.95 47.10 -45.60
N GLY A 206 -11.57 45.97 -45.98
CA GLY A 206 -12.00 45.71 -47.36
C GLY A 206 -13.50 45.86 -47.63
N LEU A 207 -14.36 45.69 -46.62
CA LEU A 207 -15.82 45.62 -46.78
C LEU A 207 -16.58 46.71 -46.02
N ASN A 208 -15.91 47.63 -45.32
CA ASN A 208 -16.59 48.71 -44.65
C ASN A 208 -17.31 49.63 -45.66
N GLY A 209 -18.62 49.77 -45.53
CA GLY A 209 -19.46 50.54 -46.46
C GLY A 209 -19.75 49.82 -47.78
N ALA A 210 -19.24 48.61 -48.00
CA ALA A 210 -19.55 47.80 -49.18
C ALA A 210 -21.05 47.47 -49.19
N ARG A 211 -21.72 47.80 -50.30
CA ARG A 211 -23.18 47.69 -50.45
C ARG A 211 -23.99 48.48 -49.40
N GLY A 212 -23.41 49.52 -48.80
CA GLY A 212 -24.04 50.33 -47.76
C GLY A 212 -24.15 49.63 -46.40
N ILE A 213 -23.37 48.56 -46.17
CA ILE A 213 -23.37 47.77 -44.94
C ILE A 213 -22.07 48.05 -44.17
N ALA A 214 -22.19 48.30 -42.86
CA ALA A 214 -21.05 48.53 -41.97
C ALA A 214 -20.19 47.26 -41.80
N ALA A 215 -18.88 47.41 -41.60
CA ALA A 215 -17.95 46.30 -41.44
C ALA A 215 -18.38 45.29 -40.37
N TRP A 216 -18.84 45.76 -39.20
CA TRP A 216 -19.26 44.87 -38.11
C TRP A 216 -20.44 43.96 -38.48
N ARG A 217 -21.34 44.42 -39.36
CA ARG A 217 -22.46 43.61 -39.86
C ARG A 217 -21.98 42.52 -40.81
N TRP A 218 -20.98 42.82 -41.65
CA TRP A 218 -20.34 41.82 -42.52
C TRP A 218 -19.65 40.70 -41.74
N LEU A 219 -19.06 40.99 -40.57
CA LEU A 219 -18.46 39.97 -39.69
C LEU A 219 -19.48 38.86 -39.38
N PHE A 220 -20.63 39.24 -38.81
CA PHE A 220 -21.67 38.27 -38.42
C PHE A 220 -22.32 37.56 -39.61
N ILE A 221 -22.46 38.22 -40.76
CA ILE A 221 -23.03 37.58 -41.97
C ILE A 221 -22.07 36.52 -42.52
N ILE A 222 -20.79 36.84 -42.66
CA ILE A 222 -19.80 35.94 -43.27
C ILE A 222 -19.56 34.75 -42.37
N GLU A 223 -19.31 35.00 -41.08
CA GLU A 223 -18.97 33.95 -40.13
C GLU A 223 -20.18 33.05 -39.81
N GLY A 224 -21.36 33.63 -39.60
CA GLY A 224 -22.59 32.86 -39.41
C GLY A 224 -22.97 32.01 -40.64
N SER A 225 -22.74 32.52 -41.87
CA SER A 225 -22.98 31.75 -43.10
C SER A 225 -21.99 30.60 -43.26
N LEU A 226 -20.72 30.81 -42.90
CA LEU A 226 -19.71 29.76 -42.88
C LEU A 226 -20.05 28.68 -41.84
N THR A 227 -20.51 29.09 -40.66
CA THR A 227 -21.01 28.19 -39.61
C THR A 227 -22.15 27.30 -40.11
N ILE A 228 -23.16 27.88 -40.79
CA ILE A 228 -24.27 27.11 -41.38
C ILE A 228 -23.75 26.12 -42.43
N PHE A 229 -22.86 26.57 -43.32
CA PHE A 229 -22.29 25.72 -44.37
C PHE A 229 -21.59 24.50 -43.78
N VAL A 230 -20.71 24.68 -42.80
CA VAL A 230 -20.00 23.57 -42.14
C VAL A 230 -20.96 22.66 -41.36
N ALA A 231 -21.96 23.23 -40.68
CA ALA A 231 -22.96 22.46 -39.96
C ALA A 231 -23.76 21.51 -40.88
N LEU A 232 -24.06 21.92 -42.12
CA LEU A 232 -24.73 21.06 -43.10
C LEU A 232 -23.89 19.82 -43.46
N PHE A 233 -22.57 19.95 -43.54
CA PHE A 233 -21.68 18.78 -43.73
C PHE A 233 -21.53 17.95 -42.46
N ALA A 234 -21.56 18.57 -41.28
CA ALA A 234 -21.39 17.90 -40.01
C ALA A 234 -22.45 16.80 -39.76
N PHE A 235 -23.67 16.95 -40.30
CA PHE A 235 -24.72 15.90 -40.26
C PHE A 235 -24.27 14.54 -40.82
N PHE A 236 -23.33 14.53 -41.77
CA PHE A 236 -22.84 13.30 -42.39
C PHE A 236 -21.54 12.78 -41.77
N ILE A 237 -20.80 13.63 -41.05
CA ILE A 237 -19.45 13.33 -40.56
C ILE A 237 -19.49 12.93 -39.08
N VAL A 238 -20.22 13.68 -38.24
CA VAL A 238 -20.31 13.44 -36.79
C VAL A 238 -20.88 12.04 -36.53
N PRO A 239 -20.18 11.16 -35.80
CA PRO A 239 -20.66 9.82 -35.52
C PRO A 239 -21.73 9.83 -34.40
N ASP A 240 -22.62 8.85 -34.44
CA ASP A 240 -23.47 8.50 -33.30
C ASP A 240 -22.67 7.69 -32.26
N LEU A 241 -23.34 7.01 -31.32
CA LEU A 241 -22.70 6.23 -30.26
C LEU A 241 -22.01 4.94 -30.81
N PRO A 242 -21.02 4.36 -30.08
CA PRO A 242 -20.24 3.22 -30.57
C PRO A 242 -21.04 2.04 -31.09
N ARG A 243 -22.18 1.73 -30.45
CA ARG A 243 -23.05 0.60 -30.80
C ARG A 243 -24.04 0.92 -31.93
N THR A 244 -24.43 2.19 -32.09
CA THR A 244 -25.49 2.60 -33.02
C THR A 244 -24.98 3.18 -34.33
N THR A 245 -23.68 3.47 -34.42
CA THR A 245 -23.11 4.15 -35.58
C THR A 245 -23.15 3.28 -36.86
N PRO A 246 -23.44 3.85 -38.05
CA PRO A 246 -23.56 3.06 -39.27
C PRO A 246 -22.23 2.79 -40.01
N TRP A 247 -21.13 3.45 -39.66
CA TRP A 247 -19.89 3.44 -40.46
C TRP A 247 -18.78 2.49 -39.95
N LEU A 248 -19.01 1.81 -38.82
CA LEU A 248 -18.13 0.76 -38.30
C LEU A 248 -18.65 -0.62 -38.70
N SER A 249 -17.74 -1.58 -38.91
CA SER A 249 -18.12 -3.00 -39.04
C SER A 249 -18.65 -3.55 -37.73
N ASN A 250 -19.34 -4.70 -37.76
CA ASN A 250 -19.85 -5.32 -36.54
C ASN A 250 -18.73 -5.64 -35.54
N ASP A 251 -17.61 -6.18 -36.01
CA ASP A 251 -16.43 -6.46 -35.17
C ASP A 251 -15.83 -5.18 -34.57
N GLU A 252 -15.76 -4.09 -35.35
CA GLU A 252 -15.26 -2.80 -34.88
C GLU A 252 -16.19 -2.19 -33.81
N LYS A 253 -17.52 -2.35 -33.94
CA LYS A 253 -18.49 -1.90 -32.93
C LYS A 253 -18.36 -2.67 -31.63
N VAL A 254 -18.19 -3.99 -31.72
CA VAL A 254 -17.97 -4.85 -30.55
C VAL A 254 -16.65 -4.46 -29.87
N LEU A 255 -15.57 -4.27 -30.64
CA LEU A 255 -14.29 -3.80 -30.11
C LEU A 255 -14.40 -2.39 -29.48
N ALA A 256 -15.15 -1.47 -30.10
CA ALA A 256 -15.35 -0.12 -29.60
C ALA A 256 -16.14 -0.07 -28.29
N ALA A 257 -17.15 -0.93 -28.12
CA ALA A 257 -17.90 -1.06 -26.87
C ALA A 257 -17.05 -1.76 -25.80
N TRP A 258 -16.45 -2.89 -26.15
CA TRP A 258 -15.68 -3.72 -25.23
C TRP A 258 -14.48 -3.00 -24.63
N ARG A 259 -13.75 -2.19 -25.41
CA ARG A 259 -12.58 -1.43 -24.88
C ARG A 259 -12.99 -0.40 -23.81
N LEU A 260 -14.20 0.14 -23.90
CA LEU A 260 -14.73 1.09 -22.91
C LEU A 260 -15.21 0.33 -21.68
N GLU A 261 -15.85 -0.82 -21.86
CA GLU A 261 -16.27 -1.71 -20.77
C GLU A 261 -15.09 -2.29 -19.98
N GLU A 262 -14.03 -2.70 -20.66
CA GLU A 262 -12.78 -3.21 -20.06
C GLU A 262 -12.03 -2.12 -19.29
N ASP A 263 -12.06 -0.86 -19.75
CA ASP A 263 -11.44 0.26 -19.03
C ASP A 263 -12.23 0.68 -17.78
N ILE A 264 -13.55 0.43 -17.73
CA ILE A 264 -14.46 0.98 -16.71
C ILE A 264 -14.83 -0.08 -15.65
N GLY A 265 -14.90 -1.36 -16.02
CA GLY A 265 -15.20 -2.43 -15.08
C GLY A 265 -16.67 -2.50 -14.66
N GLU A 266 -17.61 -1.93 -15.44
CA GLU A 266 -19.08 -2.08 -15.35
C GLU A 266 -19.73 -1.58 -16.67
N ASP A 267 -20.90 -2.10 -17.05
CA ASP A 267 -21.63 -1.69 -18.25
C ASP A 267 -22.43 -0.40 -17.95
N ASP A 268 -21.95 0.74 -18.46
CA ASP A 268 -22.60 2.07 -18.29
C ASP A 268 -24.03 2.11 -18.91
N TRP A 269 -24.46 1.08 -19.64
CA TRP A 269 -25.76 1.03 -20.33
C TRP A 269 -26.83 0.15 -19.67
N VAL A 270 -26.45 -0.83 -18.83
CA VAL A 270 -27.42 -1.83 -18.33
C VAL A 270 -28.08 -1.45 -17.00
N ASP A 271 -27.59 -0.42 -16.30
CA ASP A 271 -28.13 -0.03 -14.98
C ASP A 271 -28.62 1.43 -14.87
N SER A 272 -29.12 2.00 -15.96
CA SER A 272 -29.89 3.25 -15.90
C SER A 272 -31.17 3.14 -15.03
N GLU A 273 -31.61 1.91 -14.72
CA GLU A 273 -32.71 1.65 -13.78
C GLU A 273 -32.28 1.67 -12.29
N HIS A 274 -31.00 1.45 -11.94
CA HIS A 274 -30.55 1.37 -10.54
C HIS A 274 -29.84 2.63 -10.01
N GLN A 275 -29.38 3.56 -10.86
CA GLN A 275 -28.75 4.82 -10.41
C GLN A 275 -29.24 6.06 -11.16
N SER A 276 -30.29 6.70 -10.62
CA SER A 276 -30.81 7.96 -11.20
C SER A 276 -29.76 9.07 -11.26
N LEU A 277 -29.80 9.91 -12.31
CA LEU A 277 -28.97 11.13 -12.43
C LEU A 277 -29.07 12.04 -11.19
N PHE A 278 -30.22 12.04 -10.52
CA PHE A 278 -30.45 12.78 -9.28
C PHE A 278 -29.62 12.24 -8.12
N HIS A 279 -29.47 10.91 -8.03
CA HIS A 279 -28.57 10.27 -7.07
C HIS A 279 -27.11 10.63 -7.35
N GLY A 280 -26.68 10.56 -8.62
CA GLY A 280 -25.34 11.00 -9.04
C GLY A 280 -25.06 12.46 -8.72
N ALA A 281 -26.03 13.35 -8.96
CA ALA A 281 -25.94 14.76 -8.61
C ALA A 281 -25.83 15.00 -7.09
N LYS A 282 -26.64 14.29 -6.29
CA LYS A 282 -26.54 14.35 -4.82
C LYS A 282 -25.15 13.92 -4.34
N LEU A 283 -24.62 12.82 -4.87
CA LEU A 283 -23.28 12.34 -4.54
C LEU A 283 -22.18 13.33 -4.96
N ALA A 284 -22.33 14.00 -6.10
CA ALA A 284 -21.36 14.99 -6.57
C ALA A 284 -21.36 16.25 -5.69
N ILE A 285 -22.55 16.75 -5.31
CA ILE A 285 -22.71 17.92 -4.44
C ILE A 285 -22.16 17.67 -3.04
N LEU A 286 -22.33 16.45 -2.51
CA LEU A 286 -21.83 16.09 -1.18
C LEU A 286 -20.33 15.77 -1.16
N ASP A 287 -19.67 15.64 -2.31
CA ASP A 287 -18.25 15.32 -2.37
C ASP A 287 -17.37 16.58 -2.24
N PRO A 288 -16.55 16.71 -1.19
CA PRO A 288 -15.64 17.85 -1.03
C PRO A 288 -14.69 18.03 -2.23
N LYS A 289 -14.32 16.95 -2.90
CA LYS A 289 -13.42 16.98 -4.07
C LYS A 289 -14.05 17.74 -5.24
N ALA A 290 -15.38 17.66 -5.40
CA ALA A 290 -16.09 18.38 -6.47
C ALA A 290 -16.04 19.91 -6.27
N TRP A 291 -16.18 20.38 -5.03
CA TRP A 291 -16.08 21.81 -4.70
C TRP A 291 -14.65 22.33 -4.82
N LEU A 292 -13.66 21.52 -4.43
CA LEU A 292 -12.26 21.89 -4.60
C LEU A 292 -11.90 22.04 -6.10
N LEU A 293 -12.34 21.09 -6.92
CA LEU A 293 -12.18 21.14 -8.38
C LEU A 293 -12.96 22.30 -9.02
N LEU A 294 -14.15 22.61 -8.51
CA LEU A 294 -14.90 23.79 -8.92
C LEU A 294 -14.11 25.07 -8.67
N GLY A 295 -13.51 25.24 -7.49
CA GLY A 295 -12.70 26.43 -7.18
C GLY A 295 -11.53 26.61 -8.15
N VAL A 296 -10.83 25.51 -8.49
CA VAL A 296 -9.75 25.51 -9.49
C VAL A 296 -10.25 26.02 -10.84
N ILE A 297 -11.32 25.42 -11.37
CA ILE A 297 -11.84 25.73 -12.71
C ILE A 297 -12.51 27.10 -12.74
N TYR A 298 -13.24 27.49 -11.69
CA TYR A 298 -13.85 28.81 -11.59
C TYR A 298 -12.80 29.91 -11.67
N GLY A 299 -11.68 29.78 -10.94
CA GLY A 299 -10.57 30.74 -11.00
C GLY A 299 -9.95 30.85 -12.39
N CYS A 300 -9.78 29.71 -13.08
CA CYS A 300 -9.31 29.67 -14.47
C CYS A 300 -10.32 30.29 -15.46
N THR A 301 -11.61 29.98 -15.34
CA THR A 301 -12.66 30.52 -16.23
C THR A 301 -12.82 32.03 -16.04
N SER A 302 -12.79 32.49 -14.80
CA SER A 302 -12.88 33.91 -14.49
C SER A 302 -11.69 34.71 -15.03
N SER A 303 -10.46 34.22 -14.85
CA SER A 303 -9.28 34.88 -15.41
C SER A 303 -9.26 34.79 -16.95
N GLY A 304 -9.79 33.71 -17.52
CA GLY A 304 -9.90 33.49 -18.97
C GLY A 304 -10.90 34.40 -19.69
N ALA A 305 -11.81 35.06 -18.97
CA ALA A 305 -12.76 36.02 -19.54
C ALA A 305 -12.09 37.21 -20.25
N VAL A 306 -10.80 37.48 -19.96
CA VAL A 306 -9.99 38.47 -20.69
C VAL A 306 -10.02 38.25 -22.21
N THR A 307 -10.20 37.01 -22.68
CA THR A 307 -10.28 36.69 -24.11
C THR A 307 -11.41 37.41 -24.83
N THR A 308 -12.57 37.57 -24.18
CA THR A 308 -13.72 38.30 -24.74
C THR A 308 -13.45 39.79 -24.92
N PHE A 309 -12.44 40.33 -24.23
CA PHE A 309 -12.05 41.74 -24.32
C PHE A 309 -10.66 41.93 -24.92
N PHE A 310 -10.04 40.86 -25.41
CA PHE A 310 -8.63 40.86 -25.82
C PHE A 310 -8.33 41.89 -26.93
N PRO A 311 -9.18 42.08 -27.96
CA PRO A 311 -8.99 43.18 -28.92
C PRO A 311 -9.03 44.57 -28.27
N SER A 312 -9.91 44.81 -27.29
CA SER A 312 -9.99 46.08 -26.56
C SER A 312 -8.78 46.30 -25.63
N VAL A 313 -8.25 45.22 -25.04
CA VAL A 313 -7.02 45.24 -24.26
C VAL A 313 -5.81 45.50 -25.18
N MET A 314 -5.81 44.93 -26.39
CA MET A 314 -4.80 45.16 -27.43
C MET A 314 -4.85 46.60 -27.96
N ALA A 315 -6.05 47.18 -28.13
CA ALA A 315 -6.24 48.57 -28.54
C ALA A 315 -5.61 49.55 -27.54
N GLY A 316 -5.54 49.17 -26.26
CA GLY A 316 -4.84 49.93 -25.21
C GLY A 316 -3.33 50.13 -25.45
N LEU A 317 -2.74 49.48 -26.46
CA LEU A 317 -1.37 49.73 -26.93
C LEU A 317 -1.24 50.99 -27.81
N GLY A 318 -2.35 51.63 -28.19
CA GLY A 318 -2.36 52.88 -28.97
C GLY A 318 -2.13 52.69 -30.46
N LYS A 319 -2.50 51.52 -31.01
CA LYS A 319 -2.47 51.22 -32.45
C LYS A 319 -3.82 51.51 -33.10
N ASP A 320 -3.86 51.61 -34.42
CA ASP A 320 -5.12 51.73 -35.15
C ASP A 320 -5.92 50.42 -35.07
N ASN A 321 -7.19 50.44 -35.50
CA ASN A 321 -8.08 49.27 -35.35
C ASN A 321 -7.60 48.05 -36.16
N ILE A 322 -6.99 48.27 -37.33
CA ILE A 322 -6.50 47.18 -38.18
C ILE A 322 -5.24 46.55 -37.58
N ASP A 323 -4.22 47.34 -37.22
CA ASP A 323 -3.01 46.81 -36.57
C ASP A 323 -3.36 46.14 -35.24
N THR A 324 -4.31 46.71 -34.48
CA THR A 324 -4.79 46.12 -33.22
C THR A 324 -5.33 44.71 -33.44
N LEU A 325 -6.19 44.51 -34.44
CA LEU A 325 -6.77 43.20 -34.76
C LEU A 325 -5.69 42.21 -35.23
N LEU A 326 -4.74 42.64 -36.07
CA LEU A 326 -3.62 41.80 -36.53
C LEU A 326 -2.69 41.38 -35.38
N LEU A 327 -2.42 42.29 -34.43
CA LEU A 327 -1.57 42.02 -33.27
C LEU A 327 -2.20 41.03 -32.28
N THR A 328 -3.50 40.72 -32.39
CA THR A 328 -4.10 39.66 -31.56
C THR A 328 -3.65 38.26 -31.96
N THR A 329 -3.27 38.04 -33.22
CA THR A 329 -2.96 36.71 -33.76
C THR A 329 -1.77 36.02 -33.07
N PRO A 330 -0.60 36.65 -32.90
CA PRO A 330 0.56 35.95 -32.31
C PRO A 330 0.34 35.47 -30.87
N PRO A 331 -0.24 36.26 -29.95
CA PRO A 331 -0.59 35.77 -28.61
C PRO A 331 -1.46 34.50 -28.60
N TYR A 332 -2.47 34.42 -29.46
CA TYR A 332 -3.33 33.23 -29.55
C TYR A 332 -2.60 32.00 -30.09
N LEU A 333 -1.73 32.15 -31.10
CA LEU A 333 -0.93 31.06 -31.64
C LEU A 333 0.09 30.54 -30.62
N ILE A 334 0.80 31.44 -29.94
CA ILE A 334 1.74 31.08 -28.87
C ILE A 334 0.99 30.38 -27.74
N GLY A 335 -0.17 30.90 -27.33
CA GLY A 335 -1.02 30.28 -26.32
C GLY A 335 -1.45 28.87 -26.70
N THR A 336 -1.81 28.65 -27.97
CA THR A 336 -2.17 27.32 -28.50
C THR A 336 -1.03 26.32 -28.33
N ILE A 337 0.20 26.71 -28.69
CA ILE A 337 1.39 25.86 -28.55
C ILE A 337 1.65 25.54 -27.08
N ILE A 338 1.59 26.54 -26.19
CA ILE A 338 1.79 26.36 -24.75
C ILE A 338 0.79 25.35 -24.18
N VAL A 339 -0.50 25.51 -24.49
CA VAL A 339 -1.55 24.61 -23.98
C VAL A 339 -1.35 23.17 -24.44
N LEU A 340 -1.01 22.96 -25.72
CA LEU A 340 -0.80 21.62 -26.27
C LEU A 340 0.43 20.93 -25.67
N ILE A 341 1.55 21.67 -25.52
CA ILE A 341 2.77 21.14 -24.88
C ILE A 341 2.51 20.82 -23.41
N HIS A 342 1.85 21.72 -22.68
CA HIS A 342 1.57 21.56 -21.25
C HIS A 342 0.63 20.39 -20.96
N ALA A 343 -0.42 20.21 -21.78
CA ALA A 343 -1.31 19.06 -21.67
C ALA A 343 -0.60 17.74 -21.99
N TRP A 344 0.29 17.74 -23.00
CA TRP A 344 1.10 16.57 -23.33
C TRP A 344 2.08 16.19 -22.21
N ASP A 345 2.75 17.18 -21.60
CA ASP A 345 3.68 16.94 -20.50
C ASP A 345 2.97 16.46 -19.22
N ALA A 346 1.78 17.01 -18.93
CA ALA A 346 0.93 16.53 -17.84
C ALA A 346 0.63 15.03 -18.04
N ASP A 347 0.15 14.65 -19.23
CA ASP A 347 -0.19 13.25 -19.51
C ASP A 347 1.05 12.33 -19.48
N ARG A 348 2.21 12.79 -19.96
CA ARG A 348 3.46 12.01 -19.96
C ARG A 348 4.00 11.78 -18.55
N THR A 349 4.01 12.80 -17.70
CA THR A 349 4.62 12.74 -16.36
C THR A 349 3.71 12.09 -15.32
N GLY A 350 2.40 12.09 -15.54
CA GLY A 350 1.42 11.70 -14.52
C GLY A 350 1.29 12.70 -13.37
N GLU A 351 2.13 13.73 -13.34
CA GLU A 351 2.09 14.80 -12.34
C GLU A 351 0.92 15.74 -12.68
N ARG A 352 0.13 16.14 -11.67
CA ARG A 352 -1.06 16.97 -11.88
C ARG A 352 -1.02 18.28 -11.09
N TYR A 353 -0.36 18.31 -9.95
CA TYR A 353 -0.38 19.47 -9.07
C TYR A 353 0.43 20.64 -9.63
N LEU A 354 1.66 20.41 -10.08
CA LEU A 354 2.49 21.44 -10.68
C LEU A 354 1.87 21.93 -12.00
N HIS A 355 1.27 21.04 -12.76
CA HIS A 355 0.56 21.39 -13.99
C HIS A 355 -0.67 22.28 -13.76
N LEU A 356 -1.29 22.22 -12.58
CA LEU A 356 -2.37 23.13 -12.18
C LEU A 356 -1.85 24.47 -11.63
N CYS A 357 -0.74 24.46 -10.89
CA CYS A 357 -0.25 25.64 -10.16
C CYS A 357 0.71 26.53 -10.95
N LEU A 358 1.57 25.95 -11.80
CA LEU A 358 2.58 26.72 -12.54
C LEU A 358 1.96 27.69 -13.54
N PRO A 359 0.97 27.31 -14.38
CA PRO A 359 0.43 28.25 -15.37
C PRO A 359 -0.23 29.49 -14.76
N PRO A 360 -1.05 29.42 -13.68
CA PRO A 360 -1.57 30.61 -13.01
C PRO A 360 -0.48 31.53 -12.43
N ILE A 361 0.68 31.01 -12.03
CA ILE A 361 1.81 31.85 -11.58
C ILE A 361 2.34 32.70 -12.75
N PHE A 362 2.51 32.10 -13.93
CA PHE A 362 2.89 32.84 -15.14
C PHE A 362 1.80 33.81 -15.58
N ALA A 363 0.51 33.46 -15.42
CA ALA A 363 -0.60 34.36 -15.69
C ALA A 363 -0.57 35.58 -14.76
N ILE A 364 -0.35 35.40 -13.46
CA ILE A 364 -0.20 36.49 -12.48
C ILE A 364 0.96 37.41 -12.89
N ALA A 365 2.12 36.84 -13.22
CA ALA A 365 3.27 37.62 -13.69
C ALA A 365 2.94 38.43 -14.96
N SER A 366 2.20 37.84 -15.91
CA SER A 366 1.77 38.53 -17.13
C SER A 366 0.81 39.69 -16.86
N PHE A 367 -0.16 39.51 -15.96
CA PHE A 367 -1.10 40.57 -15.58
C PHE A 367 -0.39 41.73 -14.87
N ILE A 368 0.55 41.43 -13.96
CA ILE A 368 1.36 42.44 -13.28
C ILE A 368 2.22 43.19 -14.28
N LEU A 369 2.90 42.48 -15.20
CA LEU A 369 3.75 43.08 -16.22
C LEU A 369 2.97 44.01 -17.15
N TYR A 370 1.75 43.61 -17.56
CA TYR A 370 0.89 44.46 -18.37
C TYR A 370 0.47 45.74 -17.63
N MET A 371 0.13 45.61 -16.34
CA MET A 371 -0.28 46.76 -15.53
C MET A 371 0.89 47.69 -15.18
N ALA A 372 2.13 47.20 -15.05
CA ALA A 372 3.24 47.93 -14.46
C ALA A 372 3.62 49.24 -15.17
N GLY A 373 3.39 49.36 -16.48
CA GLY A 373 3.70 50.58 -17.24
C GLY A 373 3.09 50.61 -18.63
N ASN A 374 3.32 51.68 -19.39
CA ASN A 374 2.75 51.89 -20.72
C ASN A 374 3.70 51.49 -21.87
N ASN A 375 4.78 50.76 -21.58
CA ASN A 375 5.73 50.33 -22.61
C ASN A 375 5.09 49.27 -23.53
N PHE A 376 5.14 49.51 -24.84
CA PHE A 376 4.57 48.62 -25.86
C PHE A 376 5.12 47.19 -25.76
N ALA A 377 6.45 47.04 -25.74
CA ALA A 377 7.10 45.73 -25.76
C ALA A 377 6.76 44.94 -24.49
N ALA A 378 6.79 45.56 -23.31
CA ALA A 378 6.45 44.90 -22.06
C ALA A 378 4.99 44.40 -22.04
N ARG A 379 4.04 45.22 -22.48
CA ARG A 379 2.62 44.86 -22.52
C ARG A 379 2.31 43.80 -23.59
N TYR A 380 2.97 43.87 -24.74
CA TYR A 380 2.80 42.88 -25.80
C TYR A 380 3.40 41.51 -25.41
N VAL A 381 4.59 41.49 -24.79
CA VAL A 381 5.18 40.26 -24.23
C VAL A 381 4.28 39.67 -23.15
N ALA A 382 3.73 40.50 -22.26
CA ALA A 382 2.75 40.05 -21.27
C ALA A 382 1.56 39.35 -21.93
N MET A 383 0.98 39.94 -22.98
CA MET A 383 -0.14 39.35 -23.73
C MET A 383 0.21 38.00 -24.37
N CYS A 384 1.41 37.84 -24.91
CA CYS A 384 1.86 36.57 -25.50
C CYS A 384 1.94 35.43 -24.48
N ILE A 385 2.25 35.73 -23.22
CA ILE A 385 2.31 34.75 -22.12
C ILE A 385 0.92 34.49 -21.55
N MET A 386 0.14 35.57 -21.37
CA MET A 386 -1.14 35.60 -20.65
C MET A 386 -2.12 34.51 -21.10
N LEU A 387 -2.38 34.39 -22.41
CA LEU A 387 -3.39 33.46 -22.92
C LEU A 387 -2.98 32.00 -22.70
N GLY A 388 -1.75 31.62 -23.04
CA GLY A 388 -1.26 30.25 -22.84
C GLY A 388 -1.28 29.83 -21.37
N SER A 389 -0.85 30.74 -20.48
CA SER A 389 -0.79 30.49 -19.05
C SER A 389 -2.16 30.29 -18.39
N ILE A 390 -3.20 31.01 -18.81
CA ILE A 390 -4.54 30.84 -18.24
C ILE A 390 -5.15 29.50 -18.68
N TYR A 391 -5.11 29.21 -19.97
CA TYR A 391 -5.78 28.03 -20.52
C TYR A 391 -5.05 26.71 -20.27
N ALA A 392 -3.73 26.75 -20.04
CA ALA A 392 -2.96 25.54 -19.76
C ALA A 392 -3.44 24.84 -18.47
N SER A 393 -3.70 25.59 -17.40
CA SER A 393 -4.24 25.01 -16.15
C SER A 393 -5.71 24.60 -16.30
N TYR A 394 -6.52 25.40 -17.00
CA TYR A 394 -7.92 25.08 -17.26
C TYR A 394 -8.11 23.72 -17.96
N VAL A 395 -7.36 23.46 -19.03
CA VAL A 395 -7.47 22.22 -19.81
C VAL A 395 -7.06 21.00 -19.00
N VAL A 396 -5.97 21.10 -18.23
CA VAL A 396 -5.52 20.02 -17.34
C VAL A 396 -6.54 19.77 -16.23
N ALA A 397 -7.13 20.82 -15.65
CA ALA A 397 -8.14 20.71 -14.61
C ALA A 397 -9.40 19.96 -15.09
N LEU A 398 -9.87 20.25 -16.31
CA LEU A 398 -11.02 19.55 -16.90
C LEU A 398 -10.75 18.05 -17.06
N GLY A 399 -9.57 17.67 -17.54
CA GLY A 399 -9.18 16.27 -17.66
C GLY A 399 -9.05 15.57 -16.29
N TYR A 400 -8.67 16.32 -15.25
CA TYR A 400 -8.41 15.78 -13.92
C TYR A 400 -9.68 15.44 -13.13
N ILE A 401 -10.81 16.12 -13.38
CA ILE A 401 -12.10 15.79 -12.74
C ILE A 401 -12.44 14.30 -12.89
N SER A 402 -12.29 13.79 -14.11
CA SER A 402 -12.61 12.39 -14.45
C SER A 402 -11.70 11.36 -13.75
N ASN A 403 -10.52 11.78 -13.30
CA ASN A 403 -9.56 10.93 -12.60
C ASN A 403 -9.82 10.90 -11.07
N ILE A 404 -10.25 12.02 -10.49
CA ILE A 404 -10.49 12.14 -9.03
C ILE A 404 -11.88 11.62 -8.63
N LEU A 405 -12.85 11.71 -9.54
CA LEU A 405 -14.23 11.27 -9.31
C LEU A 405 -14.59 10.12 -10.27
N PRO A 406 -13.92 8.95 -10.19
CA PRO A 406 -14.12 7.89 -11.17
C PRO A 406 -15.45 7.14 -10.99
N ARG A 407 -16.01 7.10 -9.77
CA ARG A 407 -17.15 6.24 -9.42
C ARG A 407 -18.15 6.90 -8.46
N PRO A 408 -19.46 6.60 -8.55
CA PRO A 408 -20.14 5.93 -9.68
C PRO A 408 -20.15 6.78 -10.96
N ALA A 409 -20.41 6.18 -12.13
CA ALA A 409 -20.41 6.89 -13.42
C ALA A 409 -21.41 8.07 -13.44
N ALA A 410 -22.59 7.90 -12.84
CA ALA A 410 -23.58 8.95 -12.68
C ALA A 410 -23.06 10.15 -11.85
N LYS A 411 -22.26 9.90 -10.81
CA LYS A 411 -21.61 10.95 -10.00
C LYS A 411 -20.56 11.70 -10.81
N ARG A 412 -19.74 11.00 -11.59
CA ARG A 412 -18.72 11.59 -12.47
C ARG A 412 -19.35 12.52 -13.50
N ALA A 413 -20.37 12.04 -14.22
CA ALA A 413 -21.08 12.81 -15.24
C ALA A 413 -21.77 14.05 -14.63
N ALA A 414 -22.43 13.88 -13.47
CA ALA A 414 -23.04 14.98 -12.76
C ALA A 414 -22.01 16.01 -12.26
N ALA A 415 -20.86 15.56 -11.75
CA ALA A 415 -19.79 16.45 -11.29
C ALA A 415 -19.19 17.27 -12.44
N LEU A 416 -18.91 16.66 -13.60
CA LEU A 416 -18.42 17.36 -14.79
C LEU A 416 -19.41 18.44 -15.26
N ALA A 417 -20.69 18.10 -15.35
CA ALA A 417 -21.73 19.04 -15.76
C ALA A 417 -21.91 20.17 -14.73
N PHE A 418 -21.96 19.83 -13.44
CA PHE A 418 -22.10 20.78 -12.34
C PHE A 418 -20.93 21.77 -12.27
N ILE A 419 -19.69 21.27 -12.28
CA ILE A 419 -18.48 22.09 -12.20
C ILE A 419 -18.40 23.04 -13.40
N ASN A 420 -18.62 22.52 -14.61
CA ASN A 420 -18.55 23.33 -15.83
C ASN A 420 -19.68 24.37 -15.93
N ALA A 421 -20.90 24.05 -15.48
CA ALA A 421 -21.99 25.01 -15.46
C ALA A 421 -21.70 26.14 -14.46
N LEU A 422 -21.35 25.80 -13.23
CA LEU A 422 -21.15 26.79 -12.18
C LEU A 422 -19.89 27.65 -12.40
N SER A 423 -18.85 27.13 -13.06
CA SER A 423 -17.69 27.94 -13.44
C SER A 423 -18.01 29.02 -14.48
N ASN A 424 -18.94 28.76 -15.40
CA ASN A 424 -19.34 29.73 -16.41
C ASN A 424 -20.16 30.91 -15.86
N VAL A 425 -20.62 30.86 -14.60
CA VAL A 425 -21.18 32.03 -13.90
C VAL A 425 -20.19 33.20 -13.88
N ALA A 426 -18.88 32.91 -13.90
CA ALA A 426 -17.86 33.95 -13.97
C ALA A 426 -18.02 34.87 -15.18
N GLN A 427 -18.54 34.37 -16.30
CA GLN A 427 -18.71 35.12 -17.54
C GLN A 427 -19.85 36.16 -17.49
N ILE A 428 -20.69 36.14 -16.45
CA ILE A 428 -21.76 37.12 -16.28
C ILE A 428 -21.23 38.45 -15.74
N TYR A 429 -20.34 38.42 -14.75
CA TYR A 429 -19.86 39.64 -14.10
C TYR A 429 -18.55 40.18 -14.70
N THR A 430 -17.75 39.33 -15.35
CA THR A 430 -16.45 39.75 -15.91
C THR A 430 -16.55 40.87 -16.97
N PRO A 431 -17.63 41.00 -17.78
CA PRO A 431 -17.76 42.13 -18.71
C PRO A 431 -17.73 43.51 -18.05
N TYR A 432 -18.27 43.63 -16.85
CA TYR A 432 -18.31 44.87 -16.08
C TYR A 432 -16.92 45.29 -15.55
N LEU A 433 -15.93 44.39 -15.61
CA LEU A 433 -14.55 44.69 -15.22
C LEU A 433 -13.76 45.44 -16.29
N TYR A 434 -14.24 45.45 -17.54
CA TYR A 434 -13.59 46.09 -18.69
C TYR A 434 -14.41 47.28 -19.25
N PRO A 435 -14.72 48.32 -18.44
CA PRO A 435 -15.34 49.53 -18.96
C PRO A 435 -14.32 50.36 -19.76
N ASP A 436 -14.80 51.18 -20.69
CA ASP A 436 -13.93 52.04 -21.51
C ASP A 436 -13.17 53.08 -20.67
N SER A 437 -13.71 53.45 -19.50
CA SER A 437 -13.05 54.33 -18.52
C SER A 437 -11.83 53.71 -17.85
N ALA A 438 -11.67 52.38 -17.88
CA ALA A 438 -10.52 51.68 -17.33
C ALA A 438 -9.39 51.49 -18.34
N ALA A 439 -9.61 51.81 -19.62
CA ALA A 439 -8.57 51.83 -20.63
C ALA A 439 -7.51 52.91 -20.31
N PRO A 440 -6.23 52.73 -20.70
CA PRO A 440 -5.69 51.59 -21.43
C PRO A 440 -5.24 50.43 -20.53
N ARG A 441 -5.13 50.62 -19.21
CA ARG A 441 -4.43 49.66 -18.32
C ARG A 441 -5.32 48.59 -17.70
N TYR A 442 -6.64 48.80 -17.63
CA TYR A 442 -7.61 47.85 -17.07
C TYR A 442 -7.21 47.28 -15.69
N ILE A 443 -6.73 48.15 -14.80
CA ILE A 443 -6.12 47.75 -13.52
C ILE A 443 -7.08 46.91 -12.67
N THR A 444 -8.36 47.30 -12.60
CA THR A 444 -9.38 46.57 -11.84
C THR A 444 -9.57 45.15 -12.37
N ALA A 445 -9.73 44.98 -13.69
CA ALA A 445 -9.91 43.66 -14.29
C ALA A 445 -8.73 42.73 -14.02
N PHE A 446 -7.51 43.22 -14.23
CA PHE A 446 -6.31 42.39 -14.01
C PHE A 446 -6.04 42.12 -12.54
N SER A 447 -6.41 43.02 -11.63
CA SER A 447 -6.35 42.75 -10.19
C SER A 447 -7.31 41.62 -9.78
N VAL A 448 -8.53 41.61 -10.33
CA VAL A 448 -9.49 40.51 -10.12
C VAL A 448 -8.94 39.21 -10.72
N ASN A 449 -8.39 39.24 -11.94
CA ASN A 449 -7.81 38.05 -12.56
C ASN A 449 -6.65 37.47 -11.75
N ILE A 450 -5.79 38.31 -11.16
CA ILE A 450 -4.71 37.87 -10.24
C ILE A 450 -5.29 37.18 -9.02
N GLY A 451 -6.35 37.73 -8.41
CA GLY A 451 -7.05 37.10 -7.30
C GLY A 451 -7.63 35.73 -7.67
N MET A 452 -8.21 35.61 -8.86
CA MET A 452 -8.79 34.37 -9.37
C MET A 452 -7.72 33.31 -9.71
N CYS A 453 -6.59 33.70 -10.28
CA CYS A 453 -5.43 32.81 -10.47
C CYS A 453 -4.85 32.35 -9.12
N SER A 454 -4.80 33.24 -8.12
CA SER A 454 -4.35 32.89 -6.76
C SER A 454 -5.30 31.88 -6.10
N MET A 455 -6.61 32.04 -6.30
CA MET A 455 -7.61 31.06 -5.86
C MET A 455 -7.38 29.69 -6.50
N THR A 456 -7.11 29.63 -7.81
CA THR A 456 -6.77 28.37 -8.50
C THR A 456 -5.58 27.67 -7.84
N ILE A 457 -4.53 28.40 -7.48
CA ILE A 457 -3.34 27.84 -6.79
C ILE A 457 -3.74 27.31 -5.40
N ILE A 458 -4.42 28.12 -4.58
CA ILE A 458 -4.82 27.74 -3.22
C ILE A 458 -5.68 26.48 -3.23
N PHE A 459 -6.72 26.44 -4.06
CA PHE A 459 -7.60 25.28 -4.16
C PHE A 459 -6.88 24.03 -4.68
N SER A 460 -5.94 24.19 -5.62
CA SER A 460 -5.09 23.09 -6.10
C SER A 460 -4.18 22.54 -4.99
N THR A 461 -3.62 23.39 -4.14
CA THR A 461 -2.79 22.98 -2.99
C THR A 461 -3.62 22.28 -1.92
N VAL A 462 -4.80 22.81 -1.59
CA VAL A 462 -5.71 22.16 -0.64
C VAL A 462 -6.16 20.79 -1.17
N LEU A 463 -6.47 20.69 -2.46
CA LEU A 463 -6.81 19.43 -3.11
C LEU A 463 -5.67 18.41 -3.01
N ARG A 464 -4.40 18.82 -3.23
CA ARG A 464 -3.23 17.94 -3.06
C ARG A 464 -3.12 17.42 -1.63
N ILE A 465 -3.25 18.28 -0.63
CA ILE A 465 -3.15 17.89 0.78
C ILE A 465 -4.29 16.93 1.15
N TYR A 466 -5.51 17.23 0.71
CA TYR A 466 -6.69 16.42 0.97
C TYR A 466 -6.57 15.02 0.36
N LEU A 467 -6.17 14.93 -0.92
CA LEU A 467 -5.96 13.64 -1.60
C LEU A 467 -4.79 12.87 -0.98
N GLY A 468 -3.70 13.53 -0.58
CA GLY A 468 -2.59 12.88 0.11
C GLY A 468 -2.99 12.24 1.45
N ARG A 469 -3.87 12.89 2.22
CA ARG A 469 -4.42 12.32 3.46
C ARG A 469 -5.34 11.15 3.19
N LEU A 470 -6.19 11.24 2.16
CA LEU A 470 -7.13 10.17 1.82
C LEU A 470 -6.39 8.94 1.31
N ASN A 471 -5.36 9.12 0.48
CA ASN A 471 -4.50 8.02 0.04
C ASN A 471 -3.80 7.36 1.22
N LYS A 472 -3.22 8.14 2.14
CA LYS A 472 -2.60 7.58 3.36
C LYS A 472 -3.60 6.80 4.21
N LYS A 473 -4.87 7.23 4.27
CA LYS A 473 -5.93 6.50 4.98
C LYS A 473 -6.32 5.20 4.26
N LEU A 474 -6.39 5.22 2.93
CA LEU A 474 -6.66 4.04 2.11
C LEU A 474 -5.51 3.03 2.22
N ASP A 475 -4.26 3.49 2.18
CA ASP A 475 -3.08 2.64 2.37
C ASP A 475 -3.07 1.97 3.76
N GLN A 476 -3.69 2.60 4.76
CA GLN A 476 -3.88 2.04 6.10
C GLN A 476 -5.06 1.05 6.17
N GLU A 477 -6.12 1.27 5.41
CA GLU A 477 -7.28 0.37 5.32
C GLU A 477 -7.01 -0.85 4.40
N GLU A 478 -6.09 -0.75 3.44
CA GLU A 478 -5.67 -1.84 2.53
C GLU A 478 -4.67 -2.85 3.15
N ASP A 479 -4.13 -2.60 4.34
CA ASP A 479 -3.07 -3.46 4.92
C ASP A 479 -3.59 -4.85 5.32
N TYR A 480 -4.85 -4.96 5.75
CA TYR A 480 -5.45 -6.25 6.10
C TYR A 480 -5.71 -7.10 4.84
N PRO A 481 -5.30 -8.39 4.80
CA PRO A 481 -5.51 -9.24 3.64
C PRO A 481 -7.00 -9.42 3.34
N GLU A 482 -7.41 -9.18 2.08
CA GLU A 482 -8.78 -9.44 1.63
C GLU A 482 -9.18 -10.91 1.91
N PRO A 483 -10.26 -11.17 2.67
CA PRO A 483 -10.72 -12.52 2.98
C PRO A 483 -11.08 -13.29 1.71
N ARG A 484 -10.29 -14.32 1.37
CA ARG A 484 -10.57 -15.20 0.23
C ARG A 484 -10.10 -16.62 0.53
N LYS A 485 -11.02 -17.59 0.51
CA LYS A 485 -10.66 -19.00 0.69
C LYS A 485 -9.77 -19.47 -0.47
N GLY A 486 -8.65 -20.12 -0.13
CA GLY A 486 -7.81 -20.81 -1.09
C GLY A 486 -8.49 -22.06 -1.66
N PRO A 487 -7.88 -22.70 -2.66
CA PRO A 487 -8.45 -23.87 -3.29
C PRO A 487 -8.48 -25.06 -2.32
N ASP A 488 -9.56 -25.83 -2.38
CA ASP A 488 -9.72 -27.06 -1.61
C ASP A 488 -9.01 -28.21 -2.35
N LEU A 489 -7.74 -28.43 -1.98
CA LEU A 489 -6.89 -29.48 -2.56
C LEU A 489 -6.25 -30.28 -1.44
N PRO A 490 -6.32 -31.63 -1.48
CA PRO A 490 -5.64 -32.45 -0.50
C PRO A 490 -4.11 -32.26 -0.65
N PRO A 491 -3.36 -32.12 0.46
CA PRO A 491 -1.92 -31.92 0.40
C PRO A 491 -1.23 -33.19 -0.12
N THR A 492 -0.32 -33.04 -1.08
CA THR A 492 0.50 -34.13 -1.63
C THR A 492 1.92 -34.07 -1.07
N TYR A 493 2.33 -35.15 -0.39
CA TYR A 493 3.62 -35.19 0.33
C TYR A 493 4.71 -35.97 -0.43
N ASP A 494 4.84 -35.71 -1.73
CA ASP A 494 5.81 -36.39 -2.59
C ASP A 494 7.15 -35.64 -2.59
N ARG A 495 7.98 -35.86 -1.56
CA ARG A 495 9.36 -35.35 -1.52
C ARG A 495 10.38 -36.47 -1.70
N LYS A 496 11.38 -36.21 -2.54
CA LYS A 496 12.56 -37.08 -2.65
C LYS A 496 13.46 -36.85 -1.44
N PRO A 497 14.08 -37.90 -0.88
CA PRO A 497 14.95 -37.77 0.28
C PRO A 497 16.22 -37.01 -0.09
N ASN A 498 16.66 -36.11 0.80
CA ASN A 498 17.93 -35.40 0.67
C ASN A 498 19.03 -36.14 1.44
N PRO A 499 20.25 -36.27 0.89
CA PRO A 499 21.35 -36.90 1.60
C PRO A 499 21.82 -36.02 2.76
N ALA A 500 21.86 -36.59 3.96
CA ALA A 500 22.43 -35.91 5.12
C ALA A 500 23.98 -35.96 5.08
N LEU A 501 24.62 -34.79 5.06
CA LEU A 501 26.07 -34.64 4.96
C LEU A 501 26.69 -34.35 6.35
N ARG A 502 27.75 -35.09 6.69
CA ARG A 502 28.44 -35.01 7.99
C ARG A 502 29.95 -35.09 7.81
N GLY A 503 30.70 -34.54 8.78
CA GLY A 503 32.15 -34.68 8.86
C GLY A 503 32.90 -34.11 7.64
N VAL A 504 33.96 -34.79 7.20
CA VAL A 504 34.80 -34.33 6.09
C VAL A 504 34.01 -34.26 4.77
N ILE A 505 33.05 -35.16 4.56
CA ILE A 505 32.21 -35.19 3.35
C ILE A 505 31.41 -33.89 3.22
N LEU A 506 30.88 -33.36 4.31
CA LEU A 506 30.19 -32.07 4.33
C LEU A 506 31.11 -30.92 3.89
N SER A 507 32.33 -30.88 4.43
CA SER A 507 33.30 -29.82 4.09
C SER A 507 33.73 -29.88 2.63
N VAL A 508 34.01 -31.09 2.12
CA VAL A 508 34.34 -31.31 0.71
C VAL A 508 33.13 -30.99 -0.19
N GLY A 509 31.92 -31.36 0.23
CA GLY A 509 30.67 -31.05 -0.49
C GLY A 509 30.43 -29.55 -0.62
N ALA A 510 30.56 -28.80 0.48
CA ALA A 510 30.44 -27.34 0.48
C ALA A 510 31.56 -26.66 -0.34
N TRP A 511 32.77 -27.24 -0.37
CA TRP A 511 33.85 -26.75 -1.23
C TRP A 511 33.54 -27.01 -2.71
N LEU A 512 33.13 -28.23 -3.09
CA LEU A 512 32.76 -28.58 -4.47
C LEU A 512 31.63 -27.70 -5.02
N LEU A 513 30.68 -27.35 -4.16
CA LEU A 513 29.53 -26.50 -4.51
C LEU A 513 29.94 -25.09 -4.97
N ASP A 514 31.05 -24.56 -4.44
CA ASP A 514 31.59 -23.26 -4.87
C ASP A 514 32.36 -23.34 -6.19
N TRP A 515 32.97 -24.48 -6.50
CA TRP A 515 33.80 -24.66 -7.69
C TRP A 515 33.03 -25.19 -8.91
N LEU A 516 31.95 -25.94 -8.69
CA LEU A 516 31.16 -26.57 -9.74
C LEU A 516 29.86 -25.80 -9.98
N TRP A 517 29.87 -24.88 -10.95
CA TRP A 517 28.78 -23.95 -11.23
C TRP A 517 27.39 -24.59 -11.46
N PHE A 518 27.31 -25.83 -11.93
CA PHE A 518 26.05 -26.54 -12.19
C PHE A 518 25.48 -27.25 -10.95
N LEU A 519 26.31 -27.51 -9.94
CA LEU A 519 25.94 -28.32 -8.78
C LEU A 519 24.87 -27.63 -7.90
N PRO A 520 24.95 -26.31 -7.62
CA PRO A 520 23.89 -25.62 -6.87
C PRO A 520 22.51 -25.77 -7.50
N GLN A 521 22.40 -25.70 -8.84
CA GLN A 521 21.13 -25.84 -9.56
C GLN A 521 20.54 -27.25 -9.41
N ILE A 522 21.37 -28.29 -9.44
CA ILE A 522 20.92 -29.67 -9.22
C ILE A 522 20.41 -29.84 -7.79
N ILE A 523 21.14 -29.34 -6.80
CA ILE A 523 20.75 -29.46 -5.38
C ILE A 523 19.47 -28.66 -5.12
N TRP A 524 19.39 -27.43 -5.64
CA TRP A 524 18.19 -26.58 -5.54
C TRP A 524 16.95 -27.27 -6.12
N SER A 525 17.09 -27.89 -7.30
CA SER A 525 16.01 -28.65 -7.94
C SER A 525 15.62 -29.90 -7.13
N ASN A 526 16.62 -30.65 -6.65
CA ASN A 526 16.39 -31.86 -5.83
C ASN A 526 15.73 -31.54 -4.48
N ALA A 527 16.04 -30.39 -3.88
CA ALA A 527 15.40 -29.89 -2.67
C ALA A 527 13.91 -29.52 -2.89
N GLY A 528 13.43 -29.54 -4.13
CA GLY A 528 12.02 -29.29 -4.46
C GLY A 528 11.66 -27.82 -4.58
N PHE A 529 12.64 -26.91 -4.62
CA PHE A 529 12.38 -25.47 -4.72
C PHE A 529 11.72 -25.05 -6.04
N GLY A 530 11.77 -25.89 -7.08
CA GLY A 530 11.02 -25.68 -8.32
C GLY A 530 9.52 -26.07 -8.25
N SER A 531 9.05 -26.58 -7.11
CA SER A 531 7.67 -27.08 -6.96
C SER A 531 6.60 -26.02 -7.16
N LEU A 532 6.87 -24.75 -6.84
CA LEU A 532 5.89 -23.67 -7.02
C LEU A 532 5.42 -23.47 -8.47
N ARG A 533 6.20 -23.96 -9.43
CA ARG A 533 5.84 -23.91 -10.86
C ARG A 533 4.65 -24.81 -11.20
N THR A 534 4.40 -25.86 -10.41
CA THR A 534 3.26 -26.78 -10.65
C THR A 534 1.93 -26.17 -10.26
N ILE A 535 1.91 -25.27 -9.27
CA ILE A 535 0.72 -24.59 -8.78
C ILE A 535 0.51 -23.20 -9.41
N ARG A 536 1.29 -22.85 -10.45
CA ARG A 536 1.30 -21.52 -11.07
C ARG A 536 -0.09 -21.04 -11.50
N SER A 537 -0.93 -21.94 -12.03
CA SER A 537 -2.30 -21.62 -12.43
C SER A 537 -3.15 -21.05 -11.30
N HIS A 538 -2.90 -21.44 -10.04
CA HIS A 538 -3.58 -20.90 -8.87
C HIS A 538 -3.03 -19.53 -8.43
N LEU A 539 -1.86 -19.14 -8.94
CA LEU A 539 -1.14 -17.92 -8.56
C LEU A 539 -1.18 -16.82 -9.64
N ASP A 540 -1.61 -17.12 -10.87
CA ASP A 540 -1.55 -16.18 -11.99
C ASP A 540 -2.33 -14.88 -11.71
N TYR A 541 -3.47 -14.97 -11.03
CA TYR A 541 -4.34 -13.83 -10.65
C TYR A 541 -4.12 -13.32 -9.22
N ILE A 542 -3.12 -13.84 -8.51
CA ILE A 542 -2.73 -13.35 -7.19
C ILE A 542 -1.54 -12.42 -7.36
N GLU A 543 -1.62 -11.20 -6.83
CA GLU A 543 -0.49 -10.29 -6.78
C GLU A 543 0.50 -10.69 -5.67
N PRO A 544 1.82 -10.52 -5.84
CA PRO A 544 2.78 -10.87 -4.80
C PRO A 544 2.65 -9.95 -3.58
N ARG A 545 2.82 -10.50 -2.37
CA ARG A 545 3.00 -9.73 -1.13
C ARG A 545 4.37 -10.01 -0.53
N TYR A 546 5.24 -9.01 -0.50
CA TYR A 546 6.63 -9.14 -0.04
C TYR A 546 6.81 -8.87 1.45
N ASP A 547 5.99 -8.01 2.02
CA ASP A 547 5.98 -7.69 3.45
C ASP A 547 4.71 -8.31 4.07
N PRO A 548 4.85 -9.26 5.02
CA PRO A 548 3.72 -9.88 5.70
C PRO A 548 3.20 -9.07 6.90
N THR A 549 3.70 -7.85 7.15
CA THR A 549 3.17 -6.95 8.17
C THR A 549 1.69 -6.70 7.92
N VAL A 550 0.89 -6.83 8.97
CA VAL A 550 -0.52 -6.42 9.01
C VAL A 550 -0.73 -5.75 10.36
N ALA A 551 -0.90 -4.43 10.37
CA ALA A 551 -1.20 -3.69 11.59
C ALA A 551 -2.73 -3.54 11.76
N PRO A 552 -3.34 -4.04 12.84
CA PRO A 552 -4.78 -3.88 13.07
C PRO A 552 -5.16 -2.40 13.10
N LEU A 553 -6.27 -2.04 12.44
CA LEU A 553 -6.84 -0.70 12.50
C LEU A 553 -7.27 -0.39 13.94
N LYS A 554 -6.91 0.80 14.43
CA LYS A 554 -7.48 1.34 15.68
C LYS A 554 -9.00 1.37 15.55
N ASP A 555 -9.69 0.64 16.41
CA ASP A 555 -11.13 0.78 16.53
C ASP A 555 -11.38 2.17 17.13
N ASN A 556 -11.91 3.11 16.34
CA ASN A 556 -12.14 4.51 16.76
C ASN A 556 -13.23 4.65 17.86
N SER A 557 -13.64 3.54 18.46
CA SER A 557 -14.64 3.46 19.53
C SER A 557 -14.05 3.68 20.93
N GLU A 558 -12.72 3.68 21.09
CA GLU A 558 -12.05 3.79 22.40
C GLU A 558 -11.16 5.04 22.57
N ASP A 559 -11.52 6.17 21.95
CA ASP A 559 -10.79 7.45 22.10
C ASP A 559 -11.11 8.19 23.44
N ASN A 560 -11.44 7.44 24.51
CA ASN A 560 -11.80 8.00 25.82
C ASN A 560 -11.15 7.22 26.98
N THR A 561 -9.82 7.12 27.00
CA THR A 561 -9.10 6.93 28.26
C THR A 561 -7.84 7.77 28.29
N ASP A 562 -7.78 8.64 29.29
CA ASP A 562 -6.72 9.58 29.66
C ASP A 562 -5.31 8.95 29.59
N ASP A 563 -4.38 9.63 28.92
CA ASP A 563 -2.96 9.26 28.70
C ASP A 563 -2.09 9.35 29.98
N SER A 564 -2.67 9.16 31.16
CA SER A 564 -2.01 9.44 32.43
C SER A 564 -2.22 8.35 33.49
N VAL A 565 -1.88 7.09 33.23
CA VAL A 565 -1.58 6.13 34.30
C VAL A 565 -0.55 5.08 33.85
N VAL A 566 0.74 5.41 33.95
CA VAL A 566 1.75 4.40 34.33
C VAL A 566 1.49 4.16 35.81
N ASP A 567 0.72 3.12 36.14
CA ASP A 567 0.67 2.44 37.44
C ASP A 567 -0.68 1.72 37.62
N LYS A 568 -0.68 0.41 37.34
CA LYS A 568 -1.24 -0.66 38.19
C LYS A 568 -1.40 -1.95 37.37
N VAL A 569 -0.35 -2.76 37.38
CA VAL A 569 -0.46 -4.20 37.13
C VAL A 569 -1.12 -4.80 38.37
N SER A 570 -2.34 -5.31 38.24
CA SER A 570 -2.98 -6.14 39.26
C SER A 570 -3.16 -7.55 38.70
N ALA A 571 -2.07 -8.31 38.60
CA ALA A 571 -2.21 -9.75 38.49
C ALA A 571 -2.43 -10.32 39.91
N PRO A 572 -3.59 -10.92 40.24
CA PRO A 572 -3.76 -11.64 41.49
C PRO A 572 -2.74 -12.80 41.59
N PRO A 573 -2.40 -13.24 42.81
CA PRO A 573 -1.32 -14.19 43.06
C PRO A 573 -1.50 -15.51 42.30
N VAL A 574 -0.35 -16.11 41.97
CA VAL A 574 -0.22 -17.46 41.39
C VAL A 574 -1.13 -18.44 42.15
N LYS A 575 -2.14 -18.99 41.47
CA LYS A 575 -3.07 -19.96 42.07
C LYS A 575 -2.55 -21.41 42.02
N TYR A 576 -1.47 -21.68 41.27
CA TYR A 576 -0.94 -23.02 41.03
C TYR A 576 0.60 -23.04 41.17
N PRO A 577 1.21 -24.02 41.86
CA PRO A 577 2.65 -24.01 42.12
C PRO A 577 3.47 -24.18 40.83
N THR A 578 4.22 -23.16 40.42
CA THR A 578 5.17 -23.25 39.31
C THR A 578 6.46 -23.91 39.78
N LYS A 579 7.00 -24.87 39.01
CA LYS A 579 8.29 -25.52 39.32
C LYS A 579 9.50 -24.64 38.98
N TYR A 580 9.31 -23.50 38.32
CA TYR A 580 10.37 -22.58 37.89
C TYR A 580 10.21 -21.23 38.56
N TYR A 581 11.31 -20.53 38.78
CA TYR A 581 11.28 -19.16 39.29
C TYR A 581 10.82 -18.20 38.20
N SER A 582 9.76 -17.46 38.49
CA SER A 582 9.21 -16.40 37.67
C SER A 582 9.93 -15.07 37.93
N VAL A 583 9.72 -14.09 37.06
CA VAL A 583 10.18 -12.70 37.27
C VAL A 583 9.62 -12.14 38.60
N ALA A 584 8.37 -12.49 38.93
CA ALA A 584 7.72 -12.06 40.18
C ALA A 584 8.37 -12.66 41.44
N ASP A 585 8.84 -13.91 41.38
CA ASP A 585 9.53 -14.54 42.52
C ASP A 585 10.82 -13.79 42.87
N TYR A 586 11.61 -13.40 41.86
CA TYR A 586 12.79 -12.57 42.06
C TYR A 586 12.44 -11.21 42.68
N HIS A 587 11.43 -10.53 42.13
CA HIS A 587 10.99 -9.23 42.64
C HIS A 587 10.56 -9.29 44.11
N GLU A 588 9.74 -10.26 44.49
CA GLU A 588 9.26 -10.40 45.87
C GLU A 588 10.39 -10.77 46.85
N LEU A 589 11.35 -11.59 46.43
CA LEU A 589 12.54 -11.92 47.24
C LEU A 589 13.48 -10.72 47.41
N TYR A 590 13.61 -9.86 46.41
CA TYR A 590 14.40 -8.63 46.51
C TYR A 590 13.70 -7.59 47.39
N LYS A 591 12.38 -7.46 47.23
CA LYS A 591 11.54 -6.54 48.00
C LYS A 591 11.44 -6.92 49.48
N SER A 592 11.41 -8.20 49.80
CA SER A 592 11.44 -8.69 51.18
C SER A 592 12.81 -8.56 51.84
N GLY A 593 13.88 -8.36 51.04
CA GLY A 593 15.26 -8.35 51.50
C GLY A 593 15.85 -9.73 51.77
N GLU A 594 15.13 -10.82 51.50
CA GLU A 594 15.63 -12.19 51.62
C GLU A 594 16.75 -12.49 50.60
N LEU A 595 16.75 -11.76 49.49
CA LEU A 595 17.74 -11.86 48.43
C LEU A 595 18.10 -10.46 47.91
N THR A 596 19.25 -10.33 47.25
CA THR A 596 19.62 -9.08 46.56
C THR A 596 20.01 -9.37 45.11
N PRO A 597 19.77 -8.43 44.17
CA PRO A 597 20.20 -8.57 42.78
C PRO A 597 21.71 -8.89 42.65
N ILE A 598 22.55 -8.23 43.44
CA ILE A 598 24.01 -8.48 43.42
C ILE A 598 24.38 -9.87 43.91
N ALA A 599 23.68 -10.44 44.90
CA ALA A 599 23.93 -11.80 45.36
C ALA A 599 23.57 -12.82 44.27
N VAL A 600 22.48 -12.59 43.54
CA VAL A 600 22.07 -13.42 42.39
C VAL A 600 23.13 -13.39 41.29
N VAL A 601 23.57 -12.21 40.88
CA VAL A 601 24.61 -12.07 39.84
C VAL A 601 25.94 -12.70 40.28
N LYS A 602 26.38 -12.50 41.52
CA LYS A 602 27.60 -13.14 42.06
C LYS A 602 27.49 -14.67 42.12
N GLY A 603 26.29 -15.21 42.40
CA GLY A 603 26.02 -16.64 42.35
C GLY A 603 26.04 -17.20 40.93
N LEU A 604 25.56 -16.43 39.96
CA LEU A 604 25.38 -16.82 38.55
C LEU A 604 26.67 -16.76 37.73
N LEU A 605 27.47 -15.69 37.85
CA LEU A 605 28.66 -15.47 37.00
C LEU A 605 29.64 -16.66 36.95
N PRO A 606 29.95 -17.37 38.07
CA PRO A 606 30.82 -18.55 38.03
C PRO A 606 30.27 -19.72 37.20
N LEU A 607 28.95 -19.78 36.96
CA LEU A 607 28.32 -20.84 36.18
C LEU A 607 28.39 -20.59 34.67
N ILE A 608 28.37 -19.32 34.25
CA ILE A 608 28.15 -18.93 32.84
C ILE A 608 29.41 -18.43 32.13
N ARG A 609 30.48 -18.08 32.87
CA ARG A 609 31.69 -17.49 32.30
C ARG A 609 32.61 -18.50 31.61
N ARG A 610 33.11 -18.14 30.43
CA ARG A 610 34.09 -18.92 29.64
C ARG A 610 35.54 -18.60 29.98
N ASP A 611 35.81 -17.39 30.45
CA ASP A 611 37.13 -16.81 30.66
C ASP A 611 37.75 -17.17 32.01
N LEU A 612 37.11 -18.06 32.77
CA LEU A 612 37.64 -18.62 34.01
C LEU A 612 38.69 -19.70 33.73
N SER A 613 39.61 -19.93 34.68
CA SER A 613 40.64 -20.98 34.58
C SER A 613 40.03 -22.38 34.38
N THR A 614 38.86 -22.61 34.97
CA THR A 614 37.97 -23.71 34.63
C THR A 614 36.66 -23.09 34.18
N PRO A 615 36.29 -23.22 32.89
CA PRO A 615 35.05 -22.66 32.38
C PRO A 615 33.84 -23.10 33.22
N GLY A 616 32.90 -22.19 33.41
CA GLY A 616 31.68 -22.46 34.16
C GLY A 616 30.88 -23.61 33.55
N LYS A 617 30.14 -24.35 34.39
CA LYS A 617 29.37 -25.54 33.96
C LYS A 617 28.45 -25.27 32.76
N HIS A 618 27.89 -24.07 32.67
CA HIS A 618 26.93 -23.65 31.64
C HIS A 618 27.53 -22.69 30.62
N SER A 619 28.86 -22.46 30.65
CA SER A 619 29.51 -21.45 29.80
C SER A 619 29.40 -21.75 28.30
N ILE A 620 29.12 -23.00 27.91
CA ILE A 620 28.90 -23.38 26.52
C ILE A 620 27.67 -22.69 25.89
N ALA A 621 26.68 -22.31 26.70
CA ALA A 621 25.48 -21.62 26.24
C ALA A 621 25.65 -20.09 26.14
N PHE A 622 26.72 -19.52 26.69
CA PHE A 622 27.01 -18.09 26.66
C PHE A 622 28.14 -17.81 25.67
N VAL A 623 28.17 -16.65 25.04
CA VAL A 623 29.26 -16.20 24.14
C VAL A 623 30.15 -15.21 24.86
N ASP A 624 29.54 -14.18 25.45
CA ASP A 624 30.22 -13.13 26.20
C ASP A 624 29.40 -12.72 27.43
N SER A 625 30.09 -12.35 28.51
CA SER A 625 29.50 -11.89 29.76
C SER A 625 30.39 -10.77 30.33
N ARG A 626 30.04 -9.51 30.05
CA ARG A 626 30.80 -8.32 30.45
C ARG A 626 30.67 -8.07 31.96
N VAL A 627 31.46 -8.81 32.74
CA VAL A 627 31.40 -8.87 34.22
C VAL A 627 31.25 -7.51 34.89
N ASP A 628 32.05 -6.52 34.49
CA ASP A 628 32.03 -5.19 35.10
C ASP A 628 30.68 -4.48 34.90
N LEU A 629 30.10 -4.58 33.70
CA LEU A 629 28.79 -3.99 33.38
C LEU A 629 27.67 -4.72 34.12
N VAL A 630 27.73 -6.05 34.15
CA VAL A 630 26.72 -6.90 34.83
C VAL A 630 26.72 -6.65 36.34
N LEU A 631 27.91 -6.56 36.97
CA LEU A 631 28.03 -6.25 38.40
C LEU A 631 27.57 -4.82 38.71
N ALA A 632 27.94 -3.83 37.89
CA ALA A 632 27.51 -2.44 38.08
C ALA A 632 25.98 -2.29 38.02
N ALA A 633 25.34 -2.94 37.05
CA ALA A 633 23.86 -2.95 36.95
C ALA A 633 23.21 -3.62 38.17
N ALA A 634 23.82 -4.71 38.68
CA ALA A 634 23.33 -5.43 39.86
C ALA A 634 23.51 -4.66 41.17
N GLU A 635 24.62 -3.94 41.34
CA GLU A 635 24.87 -3.05 42.48
C GLU A 635 23.88 -1.90 42.50
N GLU A 636 23.63 -1.28 41.35
CA GLU A 636 22.70 -0.16 41.20
C GLU A 636 21.25 -0.59 41.44
N SER A 637 20.85 -1.78 40.96
CA SER A 637 19.56 -2.38 41.31
C SER A 637 19.46 -2.71 42.81
N THR A 638 20.49 -3.30 43.41
CA THR A 638 20.53 -3.60 44.85
C THR A 638 20.37 -2.32 45.68
N ARG A 639 21.00 -1.23 45.25
CA ARG A 639 20.86 0.09 45.90
C ARG A 639 19.42 0.60 45.83
N ARG A 640 18.74 0.48 44.68
CA ARG A 640 17.33 0.87 44.51
C ARG A 640 16.40 0.10 45.45
N TYR A 641 16.57 -1.21 45.59
CA TYR A 641 15.80 -2.01 46.55
C TYR A 641 16.07 -1.60 48.00
N LYS A 642 17.35 -1.38 48.36
CA LYS A 642 17.74 -0.91 49.70
C LYS A 642 17.13 0.45 50.07
N GLU A 643 16.99 1.33 49.08
CA GLU A 643 16.39 2.66 49.21
C GLU A 643 14.85 2.65 49.09
N GLY A 644 14.23 1.47 48.90
CA GLY A 644 12.77 1.33 48.79
C GLY A 644 12.18 1.90 47.50
N ARG A 645 12.98 2.01 46.43
CA ARG A 645 12.60 2.61 45.14
C ARG A 645 12.96 1.73 43.93
N PRO A 646 12.53 0.46 43.87
CA PRO A 646 12.73 -0.37 42.68
C PRO A 646 12.00 0.22 41.46
N LEU A 647 12.53 0.00 40.25
CA LEU A 647 11.97 0.49 38.99
C LEU A 647 10.69 -0.24 38.54
N GLY A 648 10.46 -1.45 39.07
CA GLY A 648 9.30 -2.27 38.73
C GLY A 648 9.60 -3.76 38.92
N LEU A 649 8.76 -4.61 38.31
CA LEU A 649 8.83 -6.07 38.43
C LEU A 649 10.16 -6.65 37.91
N PHE A 650 10.73 -6.04 36.86
CA PHE A 650 11.98 -6.51 36.23
C PHE A 650 13.25 -5.97 36.90
N ASP A 651 13.15 -5.06 37.88
CA ASP A 651 14.34 -4.47 38.50
C ASP A 651 15.18 -5.56 39.18
N GLY A 652 16.42 -5.74 38.72
CA GLY A 652 17.37 -6.71 39.24
C GLY A 652 17.20 -8.14 38.71
N VAL A 653 16.26 -8.38 37.81
CA VAL A 653 15.99 -9.71 37.26
C VAL A 653 17.03 -10.06 36.19
N PRO A 654 17.72 -11.21 36.29
CA PRO A 654 18.72 -11.59 35.29
C PRO A 654 18.06 -12.02 33.96
N ALA A 655 18.61 -11.56 32.84
CA ALA A 655 18.12 -11.84 31.49
C ALA A 655 19.26 -12.21 30.56
N ALA A 656 18.97 -13.00 29.52
CA ALA A 656 19.94 -13.35 28.48
C ALA A 656 19.47 -12.89 27.09
N VAL A 657 20.40 -12.55 26.20
CA VAL A 657 20.05 -12.08 24.85
C VAL A 657 20.87 -12.80 23.80
N LYS A 658 20.21 -13.19 22.71
CA LYS A 658 20.86 -13.88 21.59
C LYS A 658 22.00 -13.05 21.00
N ASP A 659 23.02 -13.75 20.49
CA ASP A 659 24.25 -13.14 19.97
C ASP A 659 24.07 -12.26 18.72
N GLU A 660 22.88 -12.21 18.13
CA GLU A 660 22.59 -11.35 16.96
C GLU A 660 22.14 -9.92 17.32
N PHE A 661 21.82 -9.64 18.59
CA PHE A 661 21.43 -8.30 19.01
C PHE A 661 22.65 -7.41 19.29
N ASP A 662 22.60 -6.14 18.94
CA ASP A 662 23.63 -5.20 19.37
C ASP A 662 23.40 -4.74 20.81
N LEU A 663 24.48 -4.59 21.58
CA LEU A 663 24.49 -4.05 22.95
C LEU A 663 25.76 -3.24 23.17
N ASP A 664 25.63 -2.11 23.86
CA ASP A 664 26.76 -1.25 24.19
C ASP A 664 27.80 -2.01 25.01
N GLY A 665 29.05 -2.00 24.54
CA GLY A 665 30.14 -2.71 25.19
C GLY A 665 30.15 -4.22 24.96
N TYR A 666 29.33 -4.78 24.09
CA TYR A 666 29.44 -6.18 23.67
C TYR A 666 29.86 -6.29 22.22
N ARG A 667 30.42 -7.45 21.85
CA ARG A 667 30.55 -7.83 20.44
C ARG A 667 29.29 -8.55 19.97
N THR A 668 28.92 -8.32 18.73
CA THR A 668 27.84 -9.04 18.03
C THR A 668 28.46 -9.96 17.00
N ASN A 669 28.51 -11.27 17.26
CA ASN A 669 29.15 -12.23 16.37
C ASN A 669 28.15 -13.03 15.51
N MET A 670 26.85 -12.96 15.80
CA MET A 670 25.79 -13.73 15.12
C MET A 670 26.08 -15.24 15.05
N GLY A 671 26.79 -15.76 16.06
CA GLY A 671 27.27 -17.15 16.08
C GLY A 671 28.39 -17.48 15.09
N SER A 672 28.99 -16.50 14.42
CA SER A 672 30.13 -16.66 13.50
C SER A 672 31.45 -16.17 14.11
N LEU A 673 32.57 -16.31 13.40
CA LEU A 673 33.88 -15.84 13.85
C LEU A 673 34.10 -14.34 13.67
N ASN A 674 33.39 -13.72 12.72
CA ASN A 674 33.55 -12.30 12.42
C ASN A 674 32.81 -11.43 13.45
N ASP A 675 33.25 -10.18 13.57
CA ASP A 675 32.61 -9.16 14.41
C ASP A 675 31.71 -8.28 13.54
N TYR A 676 30.41 -8.27 13.84
CA TYR A 676 29.39 -7.51 13.12
C TYR A 676 28.80 -6.38 13.97
N THR A 677 29.47 -6.02 15.06
CA THR A 677 29.01 -4.95 15.96
C THR A 677 28.78 -3.67 15.18
N LEU A 678 27.61 -3.06 15.35
CA LEU A 678 27.29 -1.80 14.69
C LEU A 678 28.19 -0.65 15.13
N GLU A 679 28.43 0.29 14.22
CA GLU A 679 29.00 1.58 14.56
C GLU A 679 27.91 2.52 15.10
N PRO A 680 28.17 3.28 16.19
CA PRO A 680 27.24 4.28 16.69
C PRO A 680 26.90 5.34 15.62
N LYS A 681 25.63 5.77 15.59
CA LYS A 681 25.20 6.85 14.69
C LYS A 681 25.46 8.21 15.34
N SER A 682 25.54 9.27 14.53
CA SER A 682 25.79 10.63 15.04
C SER A 682 24.65 11.18 15.90
N ASP A 683 23.42 10.71 15.65
CA ASP A 683 22.18 11.14 16.29
C ASP A 683 21.72 10.23 17.44
N ASP A 684 22.25 9.00 17.53
CA ASP A 684 22.07 8.09 18.64
C ASP A 684 23.40 7.36 18.95
N PRO A 685 24.07 7.69 20.08
CA PRO A 685 25.36 7.13 20.42
C PRO A 685 25.29 5.68 20.93
N SER A 686 24.10 5.16 21.26
CA SER A 686 23.93 3.78 21.71
C SER A 686 23.69 2.87 20.50
N ILE A 687 24.31 1.69 20.50
CA ILE A 687 24.04 0.62 19.53
C ILE A 687 23.07 -0.43 20.09
N THR A 688 22.72 -0.35 21.37
CA THR A 688 21.86 -1.33 22.03
C THR A 688 20.50 -1.44 21.32
N ASN A 689 20.08 -2.67 20.99
CA ASN A 689 18.79 -2.94 20.38
C ASN A 689 17.63 -2.37 21.23
N TRP A 690 16.60 -1.82 20.58
CA TRP A 690 15.49 -1.11 21.21
C TRP A 690 14.79 -1.93 22.28
N CYS A 691 14.46 -3.19 21.98
CA CYS A 691 13.80 -4.09 22.92
C CYS A 691 14.65 -4.27 24.20
N ILE A 692 15.97 -4.40 24.02
CA ILE A 692 16.92 -4.54 25.13
C ILE A 692 17.02 -3.24 25.93
N ARG A 693 17.05 -2.07 25.28
CA ARG A 693 17.03 -0.77 25.98
C ARG A 693 15.79 -0.63 26.87
N GLN A 694 14.62 -1.07 26.41
CA GLN A 694 13.41 -1.02 27.24
C GLN A 694 13.48 -1.99 28.42
N LEU A 695 14.05 -3.17 28.21
CA LEU A 695 14.30 -4.16 29.26
C LEU A 695 15.28 -3.64 30.33
N GLU A 696 16.37 -3.00 29.93
CA GLU A 696 17.33 -2.36 30.85
C GLU A 696 16.73 -1.16 31.57
N LYS A 697 15.90 -0.35 30.89
CA LYS A 697 15.13 0.74 31.53
C LYS A 697 14.15 0.22 32.58
N ALA A 698 13.59 -0.97 32.39
CA ALA A 698 12.78 -1.66 33.40
C ALA A 698 13.60 -2.23 34.57
N GLY A 699 14.94 -2.10 34.52
CA GLY A 699 15.88 -2.47 35.57
C GLY A 699 16.41 -3.90 35.48
N ALA A 700 16.06 -4.66 34.43
CA ALA A 700 16.60 -6.00 34.24
C ALA A 700 18.11 -5.97 33.96
N ILE A 701 18.79 -7.07 34.30
CA ILE A 701 20.24 -7.19 34.16
C ILE A 701 20.54 -8.19 33.05
N VAL A 702 21.04 -7.73 31.90
CA VAL A 702 21.49 -8.62 30.83
C VAL A 702 22.82 -9.26 31.24
N VAL A 703 22.78 -10.53 31.65
CA VAL A 703 23.95 -11.23 32.21
C VAL A 703 24.94 -11.71 31.15
N GLY A 704 24.51 -11.80 29.89
CA GLY A 704 25.39 -12.13 28.78
C GLY A 704 24.68 -12.37 27.44
N LYS A 705 25.50 -12.41 26.40
CA LYS A 705 25.15 -12.88 25.06
C LYS A 705 25.11 -14.40 25.07
N VAL A 706 24.09 -15.01 24.45
CA VAL A 706 23.95 -16.47 24.40
C VAL A 706 24.11 -17.06 23.01
N SER A 707 24.61 -18.30 22.99
CA SER A 707 24.93 -19.07 21.78
C SER A 707 23.72 -19.20 20.85
N MET A 708 23.99 -19.29 19.56
CA MET A 708 22.99 -19.48 18.51
C MET A 708 23.57 -20.31 17.36
N HIS A 709 22.68 -20.87 16.53
CA HIS A 709 23.12 -21.37 15.22
C HIS A 709 23.67 -20.20 14.39
N GLU A 710 24.79 -20.39 13.69
CA GLU A 710 25.43 -19.32 12.91
C GLU A 710 24.41 -18.67 11.94
N PHE A 711 24.25 -17.34 12.03
CA PHE A 711 23.25 -16.52 11.31
C PHE A 711 21.80 -16.96 11.40
N GLY A 712 21.50 -17.89 12.30
CA GLY A 712 20.19 -18.49 12.43
C GLY A 712 19.68 -19.30 11.24
N LEU A 713 20.58 -19.84 10.42
CA LEU A 713 20.22 -20.53 9.17
C LEU A 713 19.76 -21.99 9.32
N ASP A 714 19.78 -22.57 10.52
CA ASP A 714 19.23 -23.90 10.78
C ASP A 714 18.63 -24.04 12.20
N THR A 715 17.95 -25.15 12.43
CA THR A 715 17.01 -25.40 13.52
C THR A 715 17.56 -26.30 14.63
N THR A 716 18.83 -26.70 14.55
CA THR A 716 19.47 -27.53 15.58
C THR A 716 20.06 -26.69 16.71
N GLY A 717 20.58 -25.51 16.41
CA GLY A 717 21.44 -24.78 17.34
C GLY A 717 22.91 -25.21 17.33
N ASN A 718 23.30 -26.12 16.41
CA ASN A 718 24.69 -26.51 16.22
C ASN A 718 25.56 -25.29 15.90
N ASN A 719 26.62 -25.09 16.69
CA ASN A 719 27.62 -24.06 16.49
C ASN A 719 29.01 -24.64 16.75
N ILE A 720 29.85 -24.70 15.72
CA ILE A 720 31.20 -25.28 15.83
C ILE A 720 32.25 -24.28 16.32
N HIS A 721 31.94 -22.98 16.29
CA HIS A 721 32.87 -21.91 16.67
C HIS A 721 32.87 -21.71 18.18
N TYR A 722 31.68 -21.52 18.77
CA TYR A 722 31.50 -21.30 20.20
C TYR A 722 31.09 -22.57 20.94
N GLY A 723 30.77 -23.66 20.23
CA GLY A 723 30.27 -24.90 20.83
C GLY A 723 28.75 -24.95 20.92
N THR A 724 28.23 -26.17 20.92
CA THR A 724 26.79 -26.45 20.90
C THR A 724 26.31 -26.84 22.28
N PRO A 725 25.43 -26.07 22.95
CA PRO A 725 24.83 -26.50 24.20
C PRO A 725 23.97 -27.76 23.96
N PRO A 726 24.08 -28.80 24.80
CA PRO A 726 23.21 -29.96 24.71
C PRO A 726 21.81 -29.62 25.22
N ASN A 727 20.80 -30.40 24.80
CA ASN A 727 19.46 -30.29 25.35
C ASN A 727 19.48 -30.52 26.88
N PRO A 728 18.86 -29.64 27.70
CA PRO A 728 18.87 -29.79 29.16
C PRO A 728 18.27 -31.09 29.70
N TYR A 729 17.32 -31.69 28.97
CA TYR A 729 16.65 -32.93 29.39
C TYR A 729 17.38 -34.20 28.93
N HIS A 730 18.11 -34.12 27.82
CA HIS A 730 18.83 -35.26 27.28
C HIS A 730 20.12 -34.83 26.54
N PRO A 731 21.32 -35.21 27.02
CA PRO A 731 22.59 -34.66 26.50
C PRO A 731 22.89 -35.02 25.04
N ASP A 732 22.38 -36.15 24.53
CA ASP A 732 22.54 -36.55 23.13
C ASP A 732 21.52 -35.90 22.18
N TYR A 733 20.77 -34.89 22.61
CA TYR A 733 19.85 -34.14 21.77
C TYR A 733 20.30 -32.69 21.63
N TYR A 734 19.97 -32.09 20.49
CA TYR A 734 20.10 -30.65 20.30
C TYR A 734 19.04 -29.89 21.09
N THR A 735 19.37 -28.67 21.53
CA THR A 735 18.44 -27.73 22.16
C THR A 735 17.33 -27.26 21.21
N GLY A 736 17.51 -27.47 19.91
CA GLY A 736 16.79 -26.72 18.89
C GLY A 736 17.43 -25.35 18.66
N GLY A 737 17.03 -24.69 17.58
CA GLY A 737 17.65 -23.46 17.14
C GLY A 737 16.74 -22.63 16.22
N SER A 738 17.18 -21.43 15.86
CA SER A 738 18.54 -20.94 16.10
C SER A 738 18.82 -20.34 17.48
N SER A 739 17.80 -20.04 18.28
CA SER A 739 17.95 -19.43 19.63
C SER A 739 18.30 -20.46 20.72
N SER A 740 19.32 -21.29 20.46
CA SER A 740 19.71 -22.43 21.30
C SER A 740 20.12 -22.03 22.72
N GLY A 741 21.00 -21.05 22.85
CA GLY A 741 21.47 -20.57 24.15
C GLY A 741 20.37 -19.87 24.95
N CYS A 742 19.39 -19.24 24.30
CA CYS A 742 18.25 -18.61 24.97
C CYS A 742 17.39 -19.67 25.68
N ALA A 743 16.95 -20.69 24.95
CA ALA A 743 16.11 -21.73 25.51
C ALA A 743 16.88 -22.57 26.55
N TYR A 744 18.17 -22.84 26.32
CA TYR A 744 19.02 -23.50 27.30
C TYR A 744 19.12 -22.71 28.61
N ALA A 745 19.40 -21.40 28.55
CA ALA A 745 19.57 -20.57 29.73
C ALA A 745 18.28 -20.48 30.57
N VAL A 746 17.13 -20.38 29.91
CA VAL A 746 15.82 -20.38 30.58
C VAL A 746 15.49 -21.75 31.17
N SER A 747 15.65 -22.82 30.39
CA SER A 747 15.30 -24.19 30.78
C SER A 747 16.15 -24.68 31.97
N THR A 748 17.43 -24.33 32.00
CA THR A 748 18.35 -24.70 33.10
C THR A 748 18.19 -23.86 34.36
N GLY A 749 17.29 -22.87 34.39
CA GLY A 749 17.04 -22.04 35.57
C GLY A 749 18.05 -20.92 35.80
N LEU A 750 18.94 -20.66 34.82
CA LEU A 750 19.96 -19.61 34.93
C LEU A 750 19.36 -18.20 34.85
N VAL A 751 18.34 -18.03 34.01
CA VAL A 751 17.58 -16.78 33.84
C VAL A 751 16.09 -17.08 33.65
N PRO A 752 15.15 -16.27 34.17
CA PRO A 752 13.72 -16.45 33.91
C PRO A 752 13.27 -15.95 32.53
N ILE A 753 14.05 -15.10 31.85
CA ILE A 753 13.70 -14.50 30.56
C ILE A 753 14.92 -14.48 29.62
N ALA A 754 14.68 -14.72 28.34
CA ALA A 754 15.67 -14.50 27.29
C ALA A 754 15.03 -13.90 26.03
N LEU A 755 15.82 -13.15 25.25
CA LEU A 755 15.38 -12.56 23.99
C LEU A 755 16.08 -13.25 22.81
N GLY A 756 15.31 -13.73 21.84
CA GLY A 756 15.79 -14.35 20.60
C GLY A 756 15.10 -13.82 19.36
N THR A 757 15.33 -14.48 18.22
CA THR A 757 14.65 -14.18 16.95
C THR A 757 14.04 -15.43 16.34
N ASP A 758 12.96 -15.25 15.58
CA ASP A 758 12.16 -16.31 14.96
C ASP A 758 11.89 -15.99 13.48
N GLY A 759 12.67 -16.61 12.58
CA GLY A 759 12.46 -16.55 11.11
C GLY A 759 11.86 -17.82 10.50
N GLY A 760 11.97 -18.95 11.17
CA GLY A 760 11.44 -20.25 10.76
C GLY A 760 11.10 -21.14 11.94
N GLY A 761 10.70 -20.55 13.07
CA GLY A 761 10.53 -21.21 14.36
C GLY A 761 11.71 -21.06 15.30
N SER A 762 12.64 -20.13 15.06
CA SER A 762 13.89 -20.03 15.85
C SER A 762 13.72 -19.63 17.32
N VAL A 763 12.53 -19.21 17.75
CA VAL A 763 12.14 -19.09 19.17
C VAL A 763 11.30 -20.30 19.59
N ARG A 764 10.34 -20.70 18.76
CA ARG A 764 9.36 -21.75 19.11
C ARG A 764 9.94 -23.17 19.12
N ILE A 765 10.78 -23.54 18.15
CA ILE A 765 11.45 -24.85 18.09
C ILE A 765 12.30 -25.09 19.35
N PRO A 766 13.25 -24.21 19.72
CA PRO A 766 14.03 -24.44 20.93
C PRO A 766 13.17 -24.34 22.20
N SER A 767 12.07 -23.58 22.19
CA SER A 767 11.11 -23.57 23.29
C SER A 767 10.45 -24.94 23.50
N SER A 768 10.00 -25.57 22.41
CA SER A 768 9.46 -26.93 22.39
C SER A 768 10.48 -27.94 22.92
N PHE A 769 11.69 -27.95 22.35
CA PHE A 769 12.72 -28.94 22.70
C PHE A 769 13.31 -28.75 24.10
N CYS A 770 13.24 -27.55 24.69
CA CYS A 770 13.76 -27.28 26.02
C CYS A 770 12.68 -27.06 27.09
N SER A 771 11.41 -27.38 26.81
CA SER A 771 10.30 -27.24 27.77
C SER A 771 10.17 -25.83 28.39
N VAL A 772 10.29 -24.79 27.56
CA VAL A 772 10.07 -23.38 27.96
C VAL A 772 8.97 -22.78 27.10
N VAL A 773 8.47 -21.60 27.48
CA VAL A 773 7.47 -20.89 26.67
C VAL A 773 8.16 -19.89 25.75
N GLY A 774 7.66 -19.76 24.54
CA GLY A 774 8.25 -18.86 23.53
C GLY A 774 7.20 -18.20 22.66
N LEU A 775 7.30 -16.88 22.51
CA LEU A 775 6.38 -16.08 21.70
C LEU A 775 7.09 -15.60 20.43
N LYS A 776 6.44 -15.81 19.29
CA LYS A 776 6.73 -15.23 17.97
C LYS A 776 5.66 -14.15 17.71
N PRO A 777 5.93 -12.87 18.01
CA PRO A 777 4.95 -11.79 17.82
C PRO A 777 4.60 -11.57 16.35
N THR A 778 3.54 -10.79 16.10
CA THR A 778 3.16 -10.35 14.75
C THR A 778 4.36 -9.72 14.06
N HIS A 779 4.48 -9.92 12.76
CA HIS A 779 5.58 -9.37 11.99
C HIS A 779 5.68 -7.84 12.16
N ASN A 780 6.89 -7.34 12.38
CA ASN A 780 7.19 -5.95 12.74
C ASN A 780 6.52 -5.40 14.00
N ARG A 781 5.95 -6.25 14.89
CA ARG A 781 5.42 -5.79 16.19
C ARG A 781 6.51 -5.28 17.13
N LEU A 782 7.67 -5.94 17.13
CA LEU A 782 8.81 -5.56 17.96
C LEU A 782 9.88 -4.89 17.10
N SER A 783 10.44 -3.80 17.64
CA SER A 783 11.41 -2.95 16.96
C SER A 783 12.80 -3.60 16.89
N HIS A 784 13.40 -3.63 15.69
CA HIS A 784 14.79 -4.08 15.50
C HIS A 784 15.80 -2.95 15.66
N TYR A 785 15.35 -1.69 15.58
CA TYR A 785 16.21 -0.52 15.71
C TYR A 785 17.20 -0.59 16.90
N PRO A 786 18.46 -0.14 16.76
CA PRO A 786 19.13 0.23 15.51
C PRO A 786 19.67 -0.98 14.73
N SER A 787 19.58 -2.20 15.29
CA SER A 787 19.99 -3.45 14.65
C SER A 787 19.24 -3.73 13.35
N VAL A 788 19.86 -4.51 12.47
CA VAL A 788 19.32 -4.87 11.16
C VAL A 788 18.62 -6.23 11.24
N ASN A 789 17.43 -6.35 10.65
CA ASN A 789 16.77 -7.63 10.44
C ASN A 789 17.26 -8.25 9.12
N TYR A 790 18.16 -9.23 9.19
CA TYR A 790 18.74 -9.89 8.01
C TYR A 790 17.84 -10.90 7.30
N ALA A 791 16.64 -11.14 7.82
CA ALA A 791 15.59 -11.94 7.19
C ALA A 791 14.26 -11.19 7.27
N SER A 792 14.27 -9.94 6.80
CA SER A 792 13.23 -8.95 7.06
C SER A 792 11.84 -9.33 6.59
N THR A 793 11.67 -10.32 5.71
CA THR A 793 10.34 -10.75 5.24
C THR A 793 9.76 -11.95 6.01
N THR A 794 10.49 -12.50 6.99
CA THR A 794 10.07 -13.70 7.74
C THR A 794 10.42 -13.66 9.23
N SER A 795 11.51 -12.98 9.59
CA SER A 795 12.09 -12.95 10.93
C SER A 795 11.52 -11.84 11.80
N VAL A 796 11.32 -12.17 13.07
CA VAL A 796 10.89 -11.24 14.13
C VAL A 796 11.74 -11.43 15.38
N ILE A 797 11.78 -10.43 16.25
CA ILE A 797 12.24 -10.59 17.64
C ILE A 797 11.15 -11.33 18.43
N GLY A 798 11.54 -12.27 19.28
CA GLY A 798 10.60 -13.02 20.12
C GLY A 798 11.20 -13.42 21.48
N PRO A 799 10.48 -13.20 22.59
CA PRO A 799 10.95 -13.59 23.91
C PRO A 799 10.71 -15.08 24.22
N LEU A 800 11.56 -15.61 25.09
CA LEU A 800 11.43 -16.91 25.75
C LEU A 800 11.38 -16.68 27.25
N ALA A 801 10.55 -17.44 27.96
CA ALA A 801 10.41 -17.30 29.40
C ALA A 801 10.23 -18.63 30.12
N ALA A 802 10.47 -18.61 31.42
CA ALA A 802 10.23 -19.74 32.29
C ALA A 802 8.73 -20.03 32.45
N ASP A 803 7.88 -19.02 32.33
CA ASP A 803 6.42 -19.10 32.47
C ASP A 803 5.70 -18.02 31.63
N ILE A 804 4.39 -18.19 31.40
CA ILE A 804 3.59 -17.29 30.54
C ILE A 804 3.43 -15.89 31.12
N ARG A 805 3.36 -15.73 32.44
CA ARG A 805 3.18 -14.41 33.06
C ARG A 805 4.43 -13.56 32.87
N SER A 806 5.60 -14.15 33.14
CA SER A 806 6.90 -13.57 32.84
C SER A 806 7.04 -13.21 31.34
N LEU A 807 6.56 -14.08 30.45
CA LEU A 807 6.55 -13.83 29.01
C LEU A 807 5.65 -12.65 28.61
N ALA A 808 4.45 -12.57 29.19
CA ALA A 808 3.49 -11.50 28.92
C ALA A 808 4.03 -10.15 29.37
N GLU A 809 4.55 -10.05 30.60
CA GLU A 809 5.14 -8.81 31.11
C GLU A 809 6.36 -8.38 30.27
N ALA A 810 7.21 -9.33 29.88
CA ALA A 810 8.33 -9.04 28.98
C ALA A 810 7.86 -8.55 27.60
N TYR A 811 6.81 -9.17 27.03
CA TYR A 811 6.22 -8.73 25.78
C TYR A 811 5.74 -7.28 25.84
N HIS A 812 5.06 -6.86 26.92
CA HIS A 812 4.62 -5.46 27.08
C HIS A 812 5.80 -4.48 27.12
N ILE A 813 6.92 -4.84 27.77
CA ILE A 813 8.14 -4.04 27.76
C ILE A 813 8.70 -3.94 26.33
N PHE A 814 8.86 -5.08 25.66
CA PHE A 814 9.45 -5.14 24.32
C PHE A 814 8.58 -4.47 23.25
N ALA A 815 7.25 -4.51 23.40
CA ALA A 815 6.29 -3.91 22.48
C ALA A 815 6.11 -2.39 22.68
N THR A 816 6.94 -1.76 23.51
CA THR A 816 7.05 -0.30 23.57
C THR A 816 7.43 0.23 22.17
N PRO A 817 6.65 1.14 21.57
CA PRO A 817 6.85 1.56 20.18
C PRO A 817 8.26 2.08 19.91
N GLY A 818 8.93 1.46 18.95
CA GLY A 818 10.22 1.90 18.43
C GLY A 818 10.10 2.66 17.10
N PRO A 819 11.20 3.20 16.56
CA PRO A 819 11.17 4.04 15.36
C PRO A 819 10.78 3.33 14.05
N ASP A 820 10.93 2.01 14.00
CA ASP A 820 10.78 1.17 12.80
C ASP A 820 9.53 0.27 12.84
N THR A 821 8.66 0.42 13.84
CA THR A 821 7.42 -0.35 13.94
C THR A 821 6.18 0.52 13.64
N PRO A 822 5.22 0.03 12.83
CA PRO A 822 3.95 0.73 12.61
C PRO A 822 2.94 0.52 13.74
N PHE A 823 3.25 -0.33 14.72
CA PHE A 823 2.31 -0.69 15.79
C PHE A 823 2.32 0.35 16.91
N PRO A 824 1.13 0.70 17.45
CA PRO A 824 1.05 1.48 18.68
C PRO A 824 1.48 0.65 19.89
N ALA A 825 1.60 1.32 21.04
CA ALA A 825 1.85 0.62 22.30
C ALA A 825 0.71 -0.39 22.55
N PRO A 826 1.01 -1.58 23.11
CA PRO A 826 -0.02 -2.51 23.55
C PRO A 826 -0.94 -1.85 24.58
N GLY A 827 -2.18 -2.34 24.68
CA GLY A 827 -3.09 -1.93 25.74
C GLY A 827 -2.58 -2.37 27.12
N PRO A 828 -3.31 -2.08 28.20
CA PRO A 828 -3.00 -2.63 29.52
C PRO A 828 -3.06 -4.17 29.48
N LEU A 829 -2.04 -4.85 30.00
CA LEU A 829 -2.02 -6.31 30.07
C LEU A 829 -3.25 -6.83 30.84
N SER A 830 -4.19 -7.46 30.13
CA SER A 830 -5.36 -8.10 30.73
C SER A 830 -5.37 -9.58 30.39
N LEU A 831 -4.80 -10.40 31.28
CA LEU A 831 -4.91 -11.86 31.22
C LEU A 831 -6.23 -12.35 31.86
N SER A 832 -7.32 -11.62 31.64
CA SER A 832 -8.64 -11.95 32.20
C SER A 832 -9.44 -12.79 31.20
N PRO A 833 -10.16 -13.85 31.62
CA PRO A 833 -11.05 -14.65 30.76
C PRO A 833 -11.93 -13.76 29.88
N SER A 834 -11.80 -13.84 28.55
CA SER A 834 -12.74 -13.15 27.64
C SER A 834 -14.15 -13.70 27.91
N THR A 835 -15.09 -12.81 28.22
CA THR A 835 -16.49 -13.14 28.45
C THR A 835 -17.35 -13.06 27.17
N ARG A 836 -16.75 -12.81 26.00
CA ARG A 836 -17.45 -12.66 24.72
C ARG A 836 -17.21 -13.86 23.80
N GLY A 837 -18.29 -14.57 23.47
CA GLY A 837 -18.30 -15.62 22.46
C GLY A 837 -17.76 -16.97 22.94
N LYS A 838 -18.00 -18.01 22.13
CA LYS A 838 -17.43 -19.35 22.35
C LYS A 838 -15.97 -19.33 21.91
N LYS A 839 -15.04 -19.86 22.73
CA LYS A 839 -13.63 -19.92 22.35
C LYS A 839 -13.40 -21.04 21.32
N ILE A 840 -12.67 -20.77 20.24
CA ILE A 840 -12.51 -21.71 19.12
C ILE A 840 -11.03 -22.09 18.94
N LEU A 841 -10.78 -23.39 18.83
CA LEU A 841 -9.50 -23.97 18.42
C LEU A 841 -9.66 -24.56 17.02
N GLY A 842 -9.01 -23.97 16.03
CA GLY A 842 -8.95 -24.49 14.67
C GLY A 842 -7.88 -25.58 14.56
N ILE A 843 -8.25 -26.79 14.15
CA ILE A 843 -7.29 -27.91 13.99
C ILE A 843 -7.19 -28.36 12.52
N PRO A 844 -6.01 -28.20 11.88
CA PRO A 844 -5.75 -28.75 10.55
C PRO A 844 -5.39 -30.24 10.66
N GLU A 845 -6.39 -31.10 10.74
CA GLU A 845 -6.24 -32.53 11.10
C GLU A 845 -5.26 -33.29 10.21
N ILE A 846 -5.31 -33.11 8.89
CA ILE A 846 -4.39 -33.77 7.97
C ILE A 846 -2.93 -33.36 8.26
N TRP A 847 -2.70 -32.09 8.54
CA TRP A 847 -1.36 -31.58 8.84
C TRP A 847 -0.90 -32.02 10.23
N PHE A 848 -1.79 -31.94 11.23
CA PHE A 848 -1.53 -32.39 12.61
C PHE A 848 -1.08 -33.86 12.64
N SER A 849 -1.67 -34.71 11.81
CA SER A 849 -1.35 -36.15 11.72
C SER A 849 0.09 -36.47 11.26
N ARG A 850 0.84 -35.48 10.76
CA ARG A 850 2.23 -35.67 10.33
C ARG A 850 3.24 -35.78 11.46
N ALA A 851 2.89 -35.35 12.67
CA ALA A 851 3.75 -35.49 13.82
C ALA A 851 3.96 -36.96 14.19
N THR A 852 5.05 -37.29 14.89
CA THR A 852 5.23 -38.64 15.42
C THR A 852 4.10 -39.01 16.39
N PRO A 853 3.76 -40.31 16.54
CA PRO A 853 2.64 -40.73 17.39
C PRO A 853 2.68 -40.19 18.82
N ASP A 854 3.88 -40.10 19.41
CA ASP A 854 4.05 -39.55 20.76
C ASP A 854 3.75 -38.06 20.84
N VAL A 855 4.21 -37.30 19.86
CA VAL A 855 3.93 -35.86 19.76
C VAL A 855 2.42 -35.62 19.58
N GLN A 856 1.77 -36.40 18.71
CA GLN A 856 0.32 -36.31 18.52
C GLN A 856 -0.43 -36.58 19.82
N ARG A 857 -0.09 -37.67 20.52
CA ARG A 857 -0.73 -38.07 21.78
C ARG A 857 -0.58 -37.01 22.87
N LEU A 858 0.62 -36.48 23.08
CA LEU A 858 0.87 -35.45 24.11
C LEU A 858 0.13 -34.15 23.79
N CYS A 859 0.20 -33.67 22.54
CA CYS A 859 -0.49 -32.45 22.13
C CYS A 859 -2.02 -32.60 22.23
N ARG A 860 -2.58 -33.73 21.77
CA ARG A 860 -4.03 -33.99 21.89
C ARG A 860 -4.47 -34.07 23.35
N SER A 861 -3.68 -34.68 24.23
CA SER A 861 -4.02 -34.73 25.65
C SER A 861 -4.16 -33.34 26.28
N LEU A 862 -3.34 -32.36 25.90
CA LEU A 862 -3.47 -30.98 26.37
C LEU A 862 -4.65 -30.25 25.71
N LEU A 863 -4.91 -30.49 24.43
CA LEU A 863 -6.08 -29.97 23.72
C LEU A 863 -7.40 -30.48 24.33
N ASP A 864 -7.47 -31.76 24.69
CA ASP A 864 -8.65 -32.37 25.33
C ASP A 864 -8.95 -31.70 26.68
N LYS A 865 -7.90 -31.36 27.46
CA LYS A 865 -8.06 -30.59 28.70
C LYS A 865 -8.56 -29.16 28.43
N LEU A 866 -8.03 -28.48 27.40
CA LEU A 866 -8.51 -27.15 27.02
C LEU A 866 -10.00 -27.17 26.64
N VAL A 867 -10.42 -28.17 25.86
CA VAL A 867 -11.82 -28.36 25.46
C VAL A 867 -12.71 -28.66 26.68
N THR A 868 -12.28 -29.56 27.56
CA THR A 868 -13.13 -30.04 28.67
C THR A 868 -13.16 -29.11 29.89
N GLU A 869 -12.07 -28.39 30.18
CA GLU A 869 -11.92 -27.59 31.41
C GLU A 869 -11.95 -26.08 31.21
N LYS A 870 -11.74 -25.58 29.97
CA LYS A 870 -11.64 -24.13 29.65
C LYS A 870 -12.65 -23.65 28.61
N ASP A 871 -13.64 -24.48 28.27
CA ASP A 871 -14.77 -24.19 27.36
C ASP A 871 -14.35 -23.80 25.92
N TYR A 872 -13.33 -24.49 25.39
CA TYR A 872 -12.97 -24.38 23.98
C TYR A 872 -13.77 -25.35 23.12
N ALA A 873 -14.13 -24.93 21.91
CA ALA A 873 -14.61 -25.81 20.85
C ALA A 873 -13.49 -26.10 19.86
N LEU A 874 -13.27 -27.38 19.57
CA LEU A 874 -12.38 -27.80 18.49
C LEU A 874 -13.16 -27.81 17.16
N VAL A 875 -12.65 -27.10 16.16
CA VAL A 875 -13.25 -26.99 14.82
C VAL A 875 -12.22 -27.43 13.78
N PRO A 876 -12.55 -28.39 12.90
CA PRO A 876 -11.65 -28.77 11.81
C PRO A 876 -11.52 -27.60 10.83
N ILE A 877 -10.28 -27.33 10.41
CA ILE A 877 -9.96 -26.35 9.37
C ILE A 877 -9.04 -26.99 8.34
N ASP A 878 -8.98 -26.42 7.15
CA ASP A 878 -8.03 -26.82 6.11
C ASP A 878 -7.09 -25.66 5.83
N ILE A 879 -5.83 -25.96 5.51
CA ILE A 879 -4.84 -24.97 5.07
C ILE A 879 -4.31 -25.47 3.71
N PRO A 880 -4.48 -24.70 2.61
CA PRO A 880 -4.06 -25.13 1.29
C PRO A 880 -2.54 -25.05 1.15
N PHE A 881 -1.99 -25.82 0.20
CA PHE A 881 -0.58 -25.72 -0.24
C PHE A 881 0.45 -25.81 0.89
N LEU A 882 0.25 -26.68 1.87
CA LEU A 882 1.15 -26.80 3.03
C LEU A 882 2.60 -27.11 2.64
N VAL A 883 2.78 -27.99 1.65
CA VAL A 883 4.11 -28.45 1.20
C VAL A 883 4.83 -27.38 0.39
N GLU A 884 4.11 -26.75 -0.54
CA GLU A 884 4.57 -25.63 -1.35
C GLU A 884 4.81 -24.39 -0.48
N GLY A 885 3.96 -24.12 0.50
CA GLY A 885 4.10 -23.02 1.45
C GLY A 885 5.35 -23.15 2.31
N GLN A 886 5.63 -24.35 2.84
CA GLN A 886 6.90 -24.60 3.53
C GLN A 886 8.11 -24.40 2.62
N THR A 887 7.99 -24.78 1.34
CA THR A 887 9.05 -24.61 0.35
C THR A 887 9.26 -23.14 0.01
N ALA A 888 8.17 -22.38 -0.14
CA ALA A 888 8.17 -20.95 -0.39
C ALA A 888 8.77 -20.17 0.78
N HIS A 889 8.46 -20.58 2.02
CA HIS A 889 9.10 -20.04 3.24
C HIS A 889 10.61 -20.28 3.22
N ALA A 890 11.04 -21.53 3.08
CA ALA A 890 12.46 -21.90 3.08
C ALA A 890 13.24 -21.18 1.97
N MET A 891 12.68 -21.10 0.77
CA MET A 891 13.25 -20.34 -0.34
C MET A 891 13.38 -18.85 0.01
N THR A 892 12.34 -18.27 0.60
CA THR A 892 12.29 -16.84 0.91
C THR A 892 13.32 -16.47 1.98
N ILE A 893 13.39 -17.20 3.09
CA ILE A 893 14.36 -16.91 4.16
C ILE A 893 15.81 -17.11 3.71
N LEU A 894 16.08 -18.13 2.88
CA LEU A 894 17.42 -18.35 2.32
C LEU A 894 17.81 -17.27 1.32
N ALA A 895 16.87 -16.80 0.49
CA ALA A 895 17.08 -15.69 -0.43
C ALA A 895 17.34 -14.38 0.33
N ASP A 896 16.55 -14.08 1.37
CA ASP A 896 16.78 -12.93 2.24
C ASP A 896 18.18 -13.00 2.87
N GLY A 897 18.53 -14.12 3.50
CA GLY A 897 19.84 -14.30 4.12
C GLY A 897 20.99 -14.15 3.11
N ALA A 898 20.84 -14.71 1.90
CA ALA A 898 21.84 -14.59 0.84
C ALA A 898 22.02 -13.15 0.32
N ALA A 899 21.00 -12.30 0.43
CA ALA A 899 20.99 -10.94 -0.08
C ALA A 899 21.33 -9.89 1.00
N LEU A 900 20.93 -10.13 2.25
CA LEU A 900 20.95 -9.12 3.32
C LEU A 900 22.06 -9.34 4.34
N LEU A 901 22.52 -10.58 4.56
CA LEU A 901 23.61 -10.83 5.51
C LEU A 901 24.88 -10.06 5.09
N PRO A 902 25.68 -9.59 6.07
CA PRO A 902 26.86 -8.79 5.81
C PRO A 902 28.02 -9.68 5.29
N ASP A 903 29.24 -9.50 5.79
CA ASP A 903 30.40 -10.29 5.36
C ASP A 903 30.20 -11.79 5.64
N THR A 904 29.90 -12.59 4.60
CA THR A 904 29.76 -14.05 4.71
C THR A 904 31.06 -14.80 4.43
N THR A 905 32.23 -14.20 4.66
CA THR A 905 33.51 -14.93 4.63
C THR A 905 33.70 -15.75 5.92
N ASN A 906 34.47 -16.85 5.84
CA ASN A 906 34.80 -17.73 6.98
C ASN A 906 33.62 -18.44 7.68
N ILE A 907 32.49 -18.56 7.01
CA ILE A 907 31.28 -19.21 7.54
C ILE A 907 31.37 -20.75 7.47
N THR A 908 30.54 -21.43 8.27
CA THR A 908 30.51 -22.89 8.36
C THR A 908 30.08 -23.56 7.05
N ALA A 909 30.52 -24.81 6.83
CA ALA A 909 30.18 -25.58 5.63
C ALA A 909 28.65 -25.76 5.41
N PRO A 910 27.83 -26.05 6.44
CA PRO A 910 26.36 -26.05 6.30
C PRO A 910 25.80 -24.71 5.80
N ASN A 911 26.23 -23.60 6.41
CA ASN A 911 25.75 -22.27 6.04
C ASN A 911 26.16 -21.87 4.62
N ARG A 912 27.34 -22.29 4.16
CA ARG A 912 27.75 -22.12 2.76
C ARG A 912 26.78 -22.80 1.80
N ILE A 913 26.39 -24.04 2.10
CA ILE A 913 25.42 -24.77 1.28
C ILE A 913 24.09 -24.00 1.24
N LEU A 914 23.55 -23.64 2.41
CA LEU A 914 22.25 -22.96 2.51
C LEU A 914 22.24 -21.58 1.82
N LEU A 915 23.25 -20.75 2.03
CA LEU A 915 23.34 -19.45 1.37
C LEU A 915 23.55 -19.58 -0.14
N THR A 916 24.30 -20.58 -0.61
CA THR A 916 24.41 -20.80 -2.05
C THR A 916 23.09 -21.28 -2.65
N LEU A 917 22.28 -22.08 -1.95
CA LEU A 917 20.91 -22.39 -2.39
C LEU A 917 20.04 -21.13 -2.45
N GLY A 918 20.16 -20.23 -1.47
CA GLY A 918 19.54 -18.91 -1.51
C GLY A 918 19.91 -18.12 -2.76
N ARG A 919 21.21 -17.99 -3.06
CA ARG A 919 21.74 -17.32 -4.27
C ARG A 919 21.32 -17.99 -5.59
N THR A 920 21.03 -19.28 -5.56
CA THR A 920 20.63 -20.07 -6.73
C THR A 920 19.16 -19.85 -7.09
N THR A 921 18.36 -19.32 -6.16
CA THR A 921 16.91 -19.12 -6.34
C THR A 921 16.61 -18.12 -7.45
N PRO A 922 15.90 -18.51 -8.52
CA PRO A 922 15.50 -17.58 -9.57
C PRO A 922 14.48 -16.55 -9.07
N ALA A 923 14.57 -15.31 -9.56
CA ALA A 923 13.62 -14.25 -9.24
C ALA A 923 12.16 -14.63 -9.58
N THR A 924 11.96 -15.47 -10.60
CA THR A 924 10.64 -16.00 -10.97
C THR A 924 10.04 -16.89 -9.90
N ASP A 925 10.85 -17.75 -9.27
CA ASP A 925 10.37 -18.65 -8.23
C ASP A 925 10.17 -17.90 -6.91
N TYR A 926 11.04 -16.92 -6.59
CA TYR A 926 10.83 -16.02 -5.46
C TYR A 926 9.52 -15.22 -5.62
N LEU A 927 9.21 -14.74 -6.83
CA LEU A 927 7.93 -14.06 -7.12
C LEU A 927 6.73 -14.99 -6.89
N LEU A 928 6.81 -16.26 -7.31
CA LEU A 928 5.76 -17.26 -7.06
C LEU A 928 5.59 -17.51 -5.56
N ALA A 929 6.68 -17.56 -4.79
CA ALA A 929 6.61 -17.66 -3.34
C ALA A 929 5.82 -16.48 -2.74
N GLN A 930 6.09 -15.24 -3.18
CA GLN A 930 5.38 -14.07 -2.66
C GLN A 930 3.90 -14.02 -3.07
N LYS A 931 3.55 -14.58 -4.23
CA LYS A 931 2.13 -14.77 -4.63
C LYS A 931 1.44 -15.81 -3.74
N LEU A 932 2.10 -16.93 -3.47
CA LEU A 932 1.58 -17.95 -2.57
C LEU A 932 1.41 -17.39 -1.14
N ARG A 933 2.34 -16.55 -0.70
CA ARG A 933 2.21 -15.84 0.58
C ARG A 933 0.90 -15.07 0.66
N ARG A 934 0.61 -14.21 -0.33
CA ARG A 934 -0.64 -13.44 -0.35
C ARG A 934 -1.85 -14.37 -0.31
N LEU A 935 -1.87 -15.44 -1.10
CA LEU A 935 -2.97 -16.42 -1.10
C LEU A 935 -3.19 -17.02 0.28
N LEU A 936 -2.13 -17.46 0.96
CA LEU A 936 -2.23 -18.01 2.32
C LEU A 936 -2.73 -16.97 3.33
N MET A 937 -2.26 -15.73 3.23
CA MET A 937 -2.74 -14.64 4.08
C MET A 937 -4.23 -14.36 3.86
N GLN A 938 -4.70 -14.31 2.60
CA GLN A 938 -6.12 -14.14 2.27
C GLN A 938 -6.99 -15.30 2.78
N HIS A 939 -6.45 -16.52 2.72
CA HIS A 939 -7.15 -17.70 3.23
C HIS A 939 -7.27 -17.68 4.77
N LEU A 940 -6.20 -17.30 5.47
CA LEU A 940 -6.22 -17.11 6.91
C LEU A 940 -7.23 -16.02 7.33
N ALA A 941 -7.24 -14.89 6.61
CA ALA A 941 -8.24 -13.84 6.81
C ALA A 941 -9.68 -14.37 6.64
N ALA A 942 -9.94 -15.22 5.63
CA ALA A 942 -11.25 -15.86 5.47
C ALA A 942 -11.60 -16.83 6.61
N LEU A 943 -10.62 -17.53 7.18
CA LEU A 943 -10.83 -18.40 8.34
C LEU A 943 -11.17 -17.59 9.61
N TRP A 944 -10.55 -16.43 9.83
CA TRP A 944 -10.89 -15.56 10.96
C TRP A 944 -12.20 -14.79 10.75
N GLU A 945 -12.57 -14.48 9.51
CA GLU A 945 -13.91 -13.98 9.19
C GLU A 945 -14.99 -15.03 9.53
N GLU A 946 -14.74 -16.30 9.23
CA GLU A 946 -15.66 -17.41 9.54
C GLU A 946 -15.65 -17.77 11.04
N PHE A 947 -14.48 -17.77 11.67
CA PHE A 947 -14.28 -18.11 13.09
C PHE A 947 -13.54 -16.97 13.82
N PRO A 948 -14.24 -15.88 14.18
CA PRO A 948 -13.62 -14.74 14.86
C PRO A 948 -12.93 -15.14 16.17
N GLY A 949 -11.69 -14.69 16.35
CA GLY A 949 -10.88 -15.01 17.53
C GLY A 949 -10.43 -16.47 17.63
N MET A 950 -10.49 -17.25 16.55
CA MET A 950 -9.96 -18.61 16.51
C MET A 950 -8.45 -18.64 16.72
N ILE A 951 -7.99 -19.62 17.50
CA ILE A 951 -6.57 -19.98 17.61
C ILE A 951 -6.31 -21.26 16.82
N ILE A 952 -5.41 -21.21 15.85
CA ILE A 952 -5.02 -22.39 15.07
C ILE A 952 -4.00 -23.19 15.87
N VAL A 953 -4.32 -24.44 16.20
CA VAL A 953 -3.50 -25.30 17.04
C VAL A 953 -2.81 -26.42 16.27
N THR A 954 -1.51 -26.56 16.50
CA THR A 954 -0.66 -27.63 15.94
C THR A 954 0.40 -28.04 16.97
N PRO A 955 1.05 -29.21 16.84
CA PRO A 955 2.31 -29.42 17.53
C PRO A 955 3.31 -28.34 17.12
N THR A 956 4.23 -27.97 18.01
CA THR A 956 5.27 -26.99 17.64
C THR A 956 6.22 -27.58 16.58
N THR A 957 6.52 -28.87 16.69
CA THR A 957 7.43 -29.61 15.80
C THR A 957 6.83 -30.98 15.46
N ALA A 958 7.12 -31.55 14.28
CA ALA A 958 6.63 -32.89 13.92
C ALA A 958 7.42 -34.05 14.56
N CYS A 959 8.53 -33.75 15.23
CA CYS A 959 9.28 -34.71 16.05
C CYS A 959 9.48 -34.14 17.46
N ALA A 960 9.69 -35.02 18.44
CA ALA A 960 9.92 -34.62 19.83
C ALA A 960 11.28 -33.94 20.02
N GLY A 961 12.29 -34.30 19.23
CA GLY A 961 13.61 -33.70 19.30
C GLY A 961 14.49 -34.06 18.11
N TRP A 962 15.72 -33.55 18.15
CA TRP A 962 16.74 -33.87 17.17
C TRP A 962 17.95 -34.53 17.86
N PRO A 963 18.15 -35.85 17.71
CA PRO A 963 19.28 -36.56 18.28
C PRO A 963 20.58 -36.25 17.53
N VAL A 964 21.66 -36.07 18.28
CA VAL A 964 23.03 -35.97 17.79
C VAL A 964 23.48 -37.37 17.39
N VAL A 965 23.54 -37.65 16.07
CA VAL A 965 23.82 -39.01 15.58
C VAL A 965 25.31 -39.35 15.71
N SER A 966 26.18 -38.35 15.65
CA SER A 966 27.63 -38.54 15.75
C SER A 966 28.31 -37.33 16.38
N LYS A 967 29.33 -37.57 17.20
CA LYS A 967 30.22 -36.49 17.71
C LYS A 967 30.90 -35.69 16.59
N SER A 968 30.97 -36.23 15.37
CA SER A 968 31.50 -35.50 14.21
C SER A 968 30.64 -34.28 13.83
N GLU A 969 29.34 -34.31 14.09
CA GLU A 969 28.41 -33.19 13.84
C GLU A 969 28.77 -31.97 14.70
N LEU A 970 29.18 -32.19 15.95
CA LEU A 970 29.57 -31.11 16.88
C LEU A 970 30.90 -30.45 16.49
N LYS A 971 31.72 -31.14 15.69
CA LYS A 971 33.04 -30.64 15.25
C LYS A 971 33.00 -29.99 13.86
N TRP A 972 32.21 -30.53 12.95
CA TRP A 972 32.22 -30.15 11.53
C TRP A 972 30.89 -29.53 11.05
N GLY A 973 29.86 -29.52 11.90
CA GLY A 973 28.49 -29.20 11.51
C GLY A 973 27.80 -30.39 10.85
N LEU A 974 26.55 -30.17 10.45
CA LEU A 974 25.73 -31.12 9.70
C LEU A 974 24.87 -30.37 8.68
N SER A 975 24.51 -31.04 7.58
CA SER A 975 23.46 -30.55 6.67
C SER A 975 22.47 -31.69 6.42
N ASP A 976 21.25 -31.54 6.91
CA ASP A 976 20.20 -32.56 6.86
C ASP A 976 18.84 -31.87 6.66
N GLY A 977 18.59 -31.47 5.41
CA GLY A 977 17.41 -30.67 5.04
C GLY A 977 16.08 -31.36 5.35
N ASP A 978 16.03 -32.70 5.29
CA ASP A 978 14.81 -33.46 5.59
C ASP A 978 14.45 -33.36 7.07
N ARG A 979 15.43 -33.47 7.99
CA ARG A 979 15.16 -33.22 9.42
C ARG A 979 14.89 -31.75 9.71
N THR A 980 15.55 -30.81 9.04
CA THR A 980 15.25 -29.37 9.18
C THR A 980 13.79 -29.10 8.82
N LEU A 981 13.33 -29.58 7.66
CA LEU A 981 11.93 -29.43 7.25
C LEU A 981 10.95 -30.16 8.16
N LYS A 982 11.34 -31.30 8.76
CA LYS A 982 10.52 -32.01 9.76
C LYS A 982 10.39 -31.21 11.06
N ALA A 983 11.46 -30.60 11.55
CA ALA A 983 11.40 -29.71 12.71
C ALA A 983 10.57 -28.45 12.41
N MET A 984 10.66 -27.94 11.18
CA MET A 984 9.93 -26.77 10.71
C MET A 984 8.50 -27.04 10.25
N GLU A 985 8.01 -28.30 10.32
CA GLU A 985 6.76 -28.75 9.68
C GLU A 985 5.60 -27.80 9.94
N TYR A 986 5.46 -27.27 11.16
CA TYR A 986 4.33 -26.43 11.57
C TYR A 986 4.65 -24.93 11.70
N VAL A 987 5.87 -24.59 12.08
CA VAL A 987 6.24 -23.22 12.48
C VAL A 987 6.35 -22.24 11.32
N TRP A 988 6.60 -22.72 10.09
CA TRP A 988 6.86 -21.90 8.92
C TRP A 988 5.70 -20.97 8.57
N LEU A 989 4.45 -21.40 8.80
CA LEU A 989 3.25 -20.66 8.42
C LEU A 989 3.24 -19.26 9.08
N ALA A 990 3.54 -19.21 10.38
CA ALA A 990 3.53 -17.97 11.13
C ALA A 990 4.62 -16.97 10.70
N ASN A 991 5.80 -17.48 10.30
CA ASN A 991 6.85 -16.62 9.77
C ASN A 991 6.50 -16.12 8.37
N PHE A 992 6.00 -17.02 7.53
CA PHE A 992 5.74 -16.71 6.13
C PHE A 992 4.57 -15.75 5.95
N THR A 993 3.53 -15.85 6.78
CA THR A 993 2.31 -15.03 6.70
C THR A 993 2.28 -13.89 7.72
N GLY A 994 3.25 -13.82 8.63
CA GLY A 994 3.41 -12.72 9.59
C GLY A 994 2.54 -12.79 10.84
N ILE A 995 1.68 -13.81 10.98
CA ILE A 995 0.81 -14.00 12.14
C ILE A 995 1.61 -14.30 13.42
N PRO A 996 1.08 -13.95 14.61
CA PRO A 996 1.73 -14.29 15.87
C PRO A 996 1.51 -15.77 16.25
N ALA A 997 2.44 -16.35 16.99
CA ALA A 997 2.36 -17.72 17.48
C ALA A 997 3.08 -17.91 18.81
N ILE A 998 2.55 -18.78 19.68
CA ILE A 998 3.15 -19.11 20.98
C ILE A 998 3.33 -20.62 21.12
N SER A 999 4.49 -21.05 21.62
CA SER A 999 4.78 -22.45 21.98
C SER A 999 4.74 -22.63 23.49
N VAL A 1000 4.01 -23.66 23.94
CA VAL A 1000 3.89 -24.04 25.35
C VAL A 1000 4.23 -25.53 25.55
N PRO A 1001 4.83 -25.93 26.68
CA PRO A 1001 5.11 -27.33 26.96
C PRO A 1001 3.83 -28.20 26.99
N ALA A 1002 3.85 -29.33 26.29
CA ALA A 1002 2.76 -30.32 26.24
C ALA A 1002 3.09 -31.65 26.93
N GLY A 1003 4.37 -31.90 27.24
CA GLY A 1003 4.82 -33.09 27.98
C GLY A 1003 6.18 -33.58 27.50
N TYR A 1004 6.47 -34.86 27.73
CA TYR A 1004 7.74 -35.48 27.34
C TYR A 1004 7.52 -36.80 26.63
N ALA A 1005 8.30 -37.04 25.59
CA ALA A 1005 8.33 -38.28 24.82
C ALA A 1005 9.60 -39.09 25.12
N ASP A 1006 9.56 -40.37 24.79
CA ASP A 1006 10.73 -41.24 24.84
C ASP A 1006 11.75 -40.85 23.76
N PRO A 1007 13.07 -40.93 24.03
CA PRO A 1007 14.09 -40.63 23.03
C PRO A 1007 14.05 -41.62 21.84
N GLU A 1008 14.18 -41.10 20.62
CA GLU A 1008 14.39 -41.87 19.40
C GLU A 1008 15.78 -42.56 19.39
N GLY A 1009 15.84 -43.90 19.33
CA GLY A 1009 17.08 -44.66 19.06
C GLY A 1009 17.32 -45.92 19.92
N LYS A 1010 18.31 -46.76 19.56
CA LYS A 1010 18.68 -48.01 20.26
C LYS A 1010 19.67 -47.85 21.44
N HIS A 1011 20.14 -46.63 21.72
CA HIS A 1011 21.29 -46.40 22.62
C HIS A 1011 21.01 -45.48 23.82
N SER A 1012 19.76 -45.07 24.06
CA SER A 1012 19.39 -44.40 25.30
C SER A 1012 18.02 -44.90 25.76
N THR A 1013 17.98 -45.51 26.94
CA THR A 1013 16.75 -45.89 27.65
C THR A 1013 16.53 -45.04 28.90
N GLU A 1014 17.37 -44.02 29.13
CA GLU A 1014 17.30 -43.14 30.30
C GLU A 1014 17.16 -41.67 29.86
N GLY A 1015 16.20 -40.95 30.45
CA GLY A 1015 15.89 -39.56 30.13
C GLY A 1015 14.69 -39.40 29.19
N THR A 1016 14.25 -38.16 29.01
CA THR A 1016 13.03 -37.81 28.25
C THR A 1016 13.29 -36.62 27.32
N VAL A 1017 12.47 -36.47 26.27
CA VAL A 1017 12.59 -35.37 25.32
C VAL A 1017 11.32 -34.51 25.35
N PRO A 1018 11.42 -33.19 25.61
CA PRO A 1018 10.25 -32.31 25.70
C PRO A 1018 9.49 -32.16 24.38
N VAL A 1019 8.18 -31.95 24.47
CA VAL A 1019 7.27 -31.69 23.34
C VAL A 1019 6.45 -30.44 23.64
N GLY A 1020 6.29 -29.55 22.65
CA GLY A 1020 5.47 -28.35 22.76
C GLY A 1020 4.23 -28.36 21.87
N LEU A 1021 3.14 -27.77 22.37
CA LEU A 1021 1.93 -27.39 21.62
C LEU A 1021 2.04 -25.93 21.17
N MET A 1022 1.62 -25.62 19.95
CA MET A 1022 1.65 -24.27 19.39
C MET A 1022 0.25 -23.76 19.11
N GLY A 1023 -0.02 -22.52 19.49
CA GLY A 1023 -1.19 -21.75 19.07
C GLY A 1023 -0.77 -20.62 18.14
N ASN A 1024 -1.50 -20.40 17.05
CA ASN A 1024 -1.31 -19.28 16.12
C ASN A 1024 -2.56 -18.41 16.15
N GLY A 1025 -2.36 -17.10 16.27
CA GLY A 1025 -3.42 -16.10 16.39
C GLY A 1025 -3.56 -15.27 15.13
N GLU A 1026 -4.56 -14.41 15.10
CA GLU A 1026 -4.72 -13.38 14.08
C GLU A 1026 -3.62 -12.29 14.22
N TRP A 1027 -3.33 -11.56 13.14
CA TRP A 1027 -2.40 -10.44 13.21
C TRP A 1027 -2.77 -9.45 14.33
N GLY A 1028 -1.80 -9.14 15.20
CA GLY A 1028 -1.97 -8.25 16.34
C GLY A 1028 -2.73 -8.82 17.54
N SER A 1029 -3.02 -10.13 17.57
CA SER A 1029 -3.76 -10.77 18.67
C SER A 1029 -2.86 -11.40 19.74
N GLU A 1030 -1.65 -10.86 19.99
CA GLU A 1030 -0.70 -11.44 20.96
C GLU A 1030 -1.28 -11.58 22.37
N GLU A 1031 -2.09 -10.63 22.83
CA GLU A 1031 -2.72 -10.68 24.16
C GLU A 1031 -3.66 -11.89 24.29
N GLN A 1032 -4.43 -12.18 23.23
CA GLN A 1032 -5.29 -13.37 23.15
C GLN A 1032 -4.46 -14.67 23.20
N LEU A 1033 -3.33 -14.71 22.49
CA LEU A 1033 -2.43 -15.86 22.52
C LEU A 1033 -1.76 -16.06 23.87
N LEU A 1034 -1.34 -14.97 24.54
CA LEU A 1034 -0.76 -15.02 25.88
C LEU A 1034 -1.79 -15.54 26.89
N GLN A 1035 -3.05 -15.10 26.77
CA GLN A 1035 -4.16 -15.63 27.56
C GLN A 1035 -4.38 -17.13 27.33
N TRP A 1036 -4.41 -17.57 26.07
CA TRP A 1036 -4.53 -19.00 25.75
C TRP A 1036 -3.34 -19.80 26.29
N GLY A 1037 -2.14 -19.26 26.16
CA GLY A 1037 -0.91 -19.86 26.70
C GLY A 1037 -0.99 -20.02 28.22
N LEU A 1038 -1.55 -19.05 28.94
CA LEU A 1038 -1.73 -19.11 30.38
C LEU A 1038 -2.71 -20.23 30.77
N GLU A 1039 -3.83 -20.35 30.06
CA GLU A 1039 -4.80 -21.42 30.29
C GLU A 1039 -4.20 -22.81 30.00
N ALA A 1040 -3.37 -22.92 28.96
CA ALA A 1040 -2.64 -24.14 28.63
C ALA A 1040 -1.56 -24.48 29.69
N GLU A 1041 -0.81 -23.49 30.16
CA GLU A 1041 0.17 -23.65 31.23
C GLU A 1041 -0.49 -24.09 32.55
N GLU A 1042 -1.63 -23.50 32.91
CA GLU A 1042 -2.43 -23.88 34.09
C GLU A 1042 -2.82 -25.37 34.06
N LEU A 1043 -3.32 -25.85 32.91
CA LEU A 1043 -3.74 -27.25 32.74
C LEU A 1043 -2.57 -28.23 32.57
N GLY A 1044 -1.42 -27.71 32.12
CA GLY A 1044 -0.18 -28.44 31.90
C GLY A 1044 0.83 -28.34 33.06
N ALA A 1045 0.50 -27.65 34.16
CA ALA A 1045 1.45 -27.36 35.24
C ALA A 1045 2.06 -28.63 35.84
N ASP A 1046 1.24 -29.66 36.06
CA ASP A 1046 1.68 -30.96 36.58
C ASP A 1046 2.58 -31.73 35.60
N LEU A 1047 2.45 -31.44 34.30
CA LEU A 1047 3.24 -32.07 33.23
C LEU A 1047 4.64 -31.48 33.09
N ARG A 1048 4.96 -30.34 33.73
CA ARG A 1048 6.32 -29.77 33.66
C ARG A 1048 7.24 -30.43 34.68
N GLU A 1049 8.50 -30.58 34.34
CA GLU A 1049 9.56 -31.15 35.18
C GLU A 1049 10.82 -30.31 34.99
N ARG A 1050 11.66 -30.20 36.02
CA ARG A 1050 12.97 -29.53 35.91
C ARG A 1050 13.94 -30.45 35.18
N PRO A 1051 14.79 -29.95 34.26
CA PRO A 1051 15.78 -30.78 33.61
C PRO A 1051 16.81 -31.33 34.63
N PRO A 1052 17.47 -32.47 34.35
CA PRO A 1052 18.50 -33.05 35.23
C PRO A 1052 19.66 -32.12 35.57
N ILE A 1053 19.94 -31.14 34.70
CA ILE A 1053 21.00 -30.14 34.89
C ILE A 1053 20.50 -28.78 35.38
N TRP A 1054 19.26 -28.69 35.88
CA TRP A 1054 18.67 -27.45 36.40
C TRP A 1054 19.47 -26.89 37.59
N GLU A 1055 19.63 -25.58 37.63
CA GLU A 1055 20.36 -24.85 38.67
C GLU A 1055 19.42 -24.00 39.53
N ASP A 1056 19.52 -24.18 40.85
CA ASP A 1056 18.84 -23.31 41.81
C ASP A 1056 19.67 -22.04 42.08
N VAL A 1057 19.59 -21.08 41.16
CA VAL A 1057 20.37 -19.83 41.26
C VAL A 1057 20.00 -19.04 42.52
N ILE A 1058 18.73 -19.10 42.95
CA ILE A 1058 18.26 -18.42 44.17
C ILE A 1058 18.89 -19.04 45.42
N GLN A 1059 18.85 -20.37 45.55
CA GLN A 1059 19.48 -21.07 46.67
C GLN A 1059 20.99 -20.84 46.70
N ARG A 1060 21.64 -20.87 45.53
CA ARG A 1060 23.07 -20.58 45.38
C ARG A 1060 23.39 -19.15 45.83
N ALA A 1061 22.59 -18.17 45.44
CA ALA A 1061 22.77 -16.77 45.79
C ALA A 1061 22.60 -16.53 47.31
N LYS A 1062 21.67 -17.22 47.98
CA LYS A 1062 21.53 -17.19 49.45
C LYS A 1062 22.79 -17.71 50.16
N TRP A 1063 23.44 -18.72 49.61
CA TRP A 1063 24.71 -19.24 50.16
C TRP A 1063 25.88 -18.27 49.97
N VAL A 1064 25.97 -17.60 48.82
CA VAL A 1064 26.99 -16.56 48.55
C VAL A 1064 26.77 -15.31 49.43
N GLY A 1065 25.51 -14.92 49.66
CA GLY A 1065 25.17 -13.80 50.54
C GLY A 1065 25.51 -14.05 52.01
N SER A 1066 25.33 -15.28 52.50
CA SER A 1066 25.65 -15.64 53.89
C SER A 1066 27.15 -15.80 54.16
N SER A 1067 27.94 -16.21 53.17
CA SER A 1067 29.41 -16.36 53.28
C SER A 1067 30.18 -15.03 53.16
N SER A 1068 29.59 -14.02 52.52
CA SER A 1068 30.18 -12.66 52.44
C SER A 1068 29.91 -11.80 53.69
N GLY A 1069 28.84 -12.09 54.45
CA GLY A 1069 28.54 -11.41 55.72
C GLY A 1069 29.50 -11.74 56.88
N SER A 1070 30.34 -12.77 56.75
CA SER A 1070 31.34 -13.15 57.77
C SER A 1070 32.71 -12.49 57.63
N GLN A 1071 32.93 -11.65 56.61
CA GLN A 1071 34.20 -10.93 56.40
C GLN A 1071 34.16 -9.43 56.78
N GLU A 1072 33.01 -8.88 57.17
CA GLU A 1072 32.91 -7.47 57.62
C GLU A 1072 33.09 -7.29 59.15
N THR A 1073 33.45 -8.33 59.90
CA THR A 1073 33.75 -8.24 61.35
C THR A 1073 35.05 -8.95 61.76
N ALA A 1074 36.15 -8.75 61.03
CA ALA A 1074 37.49 -9.13 61.48
C ALA A 1074 38.52 -8.05 61.19
#